data_AF-A0AAI9SV96-F1
#
_entry.id   AF-A0AAI9SV96-F1
#
_cell.length_a   1.000
_cell.length_b   1.000
_cell.length_c   1.000
_cell.angle_alpha   90.00
_cell.angle_beta   90.00
_cell.angle_gamma   90.00
#
_symmetry.space_group_name_H-M   'P 1'
#
loop_
_entity.id
_entity.type
_entity.pdbx_description
1 polymer ?
#
loop_
_entity_poly.entity_id
_entity_poly.type
_entity_poly.pdbx_seq_one_letter_code
_entity_poly.pdbx_strand_id
1 'polypeptide(L)'
;MQSICFNAIYNASNNCVLSSPTGSGKTVLFELAILREFSNTSNPNEVKALYLAPTKALCNEKHLEWSKKLAHIGITVGMLTGDTSYKEAENVRKSKVIISTPEKWDIVTRKWRDYKKLFGFVKLLLVDEVHVLRESRGATLEVVITRMKKICEKLRVLAISATIANAHDISKWIGRSYESNDSAVTFTFNDSYRAVNLRQLVYGFKSSNENVFLFDILLNSKLTEVINRHSNNKPVLIFCCTRSSCQFTAKFLAENYSTSRGVLLKLKDKDLCSYAKCGIGYHHAGLTFGDRKQIELSFLNGKIKYLCCTSTLAVGINLPAYLVIIKGTKCWSDKGFQEYTETDILQMMGRAGRPQFENEGVAVIMTDSTSKQKYEKIVKGTEIVESSLHLNFPEHLVAEIAAGNIKSVDDALSWVKRTYFYVRFLSNPSYYDIPKKSTGLENCLLEFCKDHAFSLVKEKLISENYVCTAYGYSMTMHYICFDTMKSLIKAKSQLTIAELLDILSRAKEFSDIKLKHQEKRFYKEINNSSLLRYPCSNSKNMEHSDKIKIIIQFELGGMELPNYSGAMKLHSAFLGDKFYTFKHVARIMTAILDVFVERRDAISLKNSSYLMRCIQGRCWEGTPNELRQLEGVGPAGVKKFVSHNILCIEDAKCLSDTQIEYFLAQKPGAGTKVKRSISCIPILDLDIKLRSQHLSELLCNAIKCVFEVTVAVSTPSTIWKNQMMFVQIISEIGGRLIDFRRIPVKKLAGSKTFTVTSSISTLAQTFTCQASVETFAGMLISRSFCIETSPEIKKRFVEEVIDDFEFSQSQNEEEEEEEEEEEEEEEEEEEGEEEEGEEEEEVDDKKDLRSQQFNRGKKWEEVEVKKEQNMMKQNLVPSERAMLSNGNYQCKHNCKDKTGCRHLCCKEGVPADSVQIKKAAPSLLVQNGSQIIAMESDESNTKKKKKKKKEENKIRTVVKTSSNANHNAETIGGSNEDSGEEKEEENCKLNSGKSDLYATTLTTLSLRCKGNLKNNESQSSNNSAVFKNKVLRKKRSIFDISSDEECDFFTPSKRTTIFSPEKLVKRKLFEI
;
A
#
# COMPACT_ATOMS: atom_id res chain seq x y z
N MET A 1 12.60 -36.78 -10.47
CA MET A 1 12.12 -35.49 -11.02
C MET A 1 13.18 -34.80 -11.88
N GLN A 2 14.18 -34.10 -11.32
CA GLN A 2 15.05 -33.16 -12.07
C GLN A 2 15.64 -33.74 -13.38
N SER A 3 16.21 -34.94 -13.35
CA SER A 3 16.83 -35.61 -14.51
C SER A 3 15.84 -35.89 -15.65
N ILE A 4 14.56 -36.14 -15.33
CA ILE A 4 13.49 -36.39 -16.31
C ILE A 4 13.14 -35.09 -17.04
N CYS A 5 13.03 -33.98 -16.31
CA CYS A 5 12.73 -32.67 -16.87
C CYS A 5 13.93 -32.04 -17.61
N PHE A 6 15.17 -32.51 -17.36
CA PHE A 6 16.40 -31.90 -17.86
C PHE A 6 16.39 -31.70 -19.38
N ASN A 7 16.01 -32.73 -20.16
CA ASN A 7 16.03 -32.64 -21.62
C ASN A 7 15.03 -31.58 -22.14
N ALA A 8 13.82 -31.53 -21.60
CA ALA A 8 12.79 -30.57 -22.00
C ALA A 8 13.09 -29.13 -21.55
N ILE A 9 13.80 -28.95 -20.42
CA ILE A 9 14.06 -27.63 -19.84
C ILE A 9 15.41 -27.06 -20.32
N TYR A 10 16.47 -27.86 -20.35
CA TYR A 10 17.81 -27.40 -20.74
C TYR A 10 18.10 -27.55 -22.23
N ASN A 11 17.70 -28.67 -22.88
CA ASN A 11 18.05 -28.91 -24.29
C ASN A 11 17.00 -28.41 -25.29
N ALA A 12 15.75 -28.18 -24.86
CA ALA A 12 14.67 -27.63 -25.69
C ALA A 12 14.28 -26.20 -25.27
N SER A 13 13.43 -25.56 -26.08
CA SER A 13 12.91 -24.19 -25.87
C SER A 13 11.38 -24.13 -25.70
N ASN A 14 10.68 -25.27 -25.67
CA ASN A 14 9.23 -25.30 -25.50
C ASN A 14 8.79 -24.67 -24.16
N ASN A 15 7.56 -24.17 -24.12
CA ASN A 15 6.85 -23.90 -22.88
C ASN A 15 6.64 -25.19 -22.06
N CYS A 16 6.72 -25.09 -20.74
CA CYS A 16 6.65 -26.23 -19.82
C CYS A 16 5.79 -25.91 -18.59
N VAL A 17 5.03 -26.90 -18.12
CA VAL A 17 4.22 -26.84 -16.89
C VAL A 17 4.58 -28.02 -15.99
N LEU A 18 4.85 -27.73 -14.72
CA LEU A 18 5.30 -28.70 -13.73
C LEU A 18 4.40 -28.70 -12.49
N SER A 19 3.70 -29.81 -12.28
CA SER A 19 3.00 -30.15 -11.03
C SER A 19 3.89 -31.11 -10.26
N SER A 20 4.45 -30.67 -9.12
CA SER A 20 5.36 -31.49 -8.32
C SER A 20 5.31 -31.11 -6.83
N PRO A 21 5.47 -32.07 -5.89
CA PRO A 21 5.31 -31.77 -4.47
C PRO A 21 6.35 -30.78 -3.94
N THR A 22 5.98 -29.98 -2.93
CA THR A 22 6.96 -29.19 -2.18
C THR A 22 8.00 -30.12 -1.54
N GLY A 23 9.28 -29.77 -1.70
CA GLY A 23 10.43 -30.61 -1.32
C GLY A 23 11.11 -31.39 -2.45
N SER A 24 10.57 -31.42 -3.67
CA SER A 24 11.15 -32.16 -4.82
C SER A 24 12.33 -31.46 -5.54
N GLY A 25 12.76 -30.29 -5.07
CA GLY A 25 13.88 -29.54 -5.68
C GLY A 25 13.52 -28.72 -6.93
N LYS A 26 12.25 -28.31 -7.07
CA LYS A 26 11.67 -27.59 -8.23
C LYS A 26 12.50 -26.37 -8.70
N THR A 27 13.03 -25.57 -7.77
CA THR A 27 13.77 -24.32 -8.07
C THR A 27 14.98 -24.52 -8.99
N VAL A 28 15.65 -25.68 -8.95
CA VAL A 28 16.81 -25.96 -9.84
C VAL A 28 16.41 -25.94 -11.32
N LEU A 29 15.15 -26.22 -11.64
CA LEU A 29 14.66 -26.19 -13.02
C LEU A 29 14.53 -24.76 -13.57
N PHE A 30 14.27 -23.78 -12.71
CA PHE A 30 14.41 -22.36 -13.05
C PHE A 30 15.87 -21.99 -13.34
N GLU A 31 16.80 -22.51 -12.54
CA GLU A 31 18.24 -22.27 -12.72
C GLU A 31 18.73 -22.86 -14.06
N LEU A 32 18.30 -24.08 -14.41
CA LEU A 32 18.55 -24.68 -15.73
C LEU A 32 17.96 -23.86 -16.88
N ALA A 33 16.72 -23.38 -16.75
CA ALA A 33 16.10 -22.54 -17.78
C ALA A 33 16.86 -21.21 -17.98
N ILE A 34 17.26 -20.54 -16.90
CA ILE A 34 18.10 -19.33 -16.94
C ILE A 34 19.42 -19.63 -17.66
N LEU A 35 20.12 -20.70 -17.26
CA LEU A 35 21.39 -21.09 -17.87
C LEU A 35 21.26 -21.37 -19.37
N ARG A 36 20.18 -22.06 -19.80
CA ARG A 36 19.91 -22.32 -21.21
C ARG A 36 19.77 -21.02 -22.00
N GLU A 37 18.84 -20.13 -21.63
CA GLU A 37 18.56 -18.93 -22.43
C GLU A 37 19.75 -17.95 -22.49
N PHE A 38 20.59 -17.89 -21.46
CA PHE A 38 21.82 -17.10 -21.48
C PHE A 38 23.00 -17.76 -22.20
N SER A 39 23.01 -19.09 -22.35
CA SER A 39 24.05 -19.82 -23.12
C SER A 39 23.75 -19.89 -24.61
N ASN A 40 22.48 -19.82 -25.01
CA ASN A 40 22.03 -20.00 -26.40
C ASN A 40 21.96 -18.71 -27.22
N THR A 41 22.33 -17.55 -26.66
CA THR A 41 22.24 -16.25 -27.33
C THR A 41 23.60 -15.71 -27.74
N SER A 42 23.70 -15.24 -28.98
CA SER A 42 24.88 -14.50 -29.47
C SER A 42 25.07 -13.15 -28.77
N ASN A 43 24.04 -12.61 -28.10
CA ASN A 43 24.13 -11.38 -27.33
C ASN A 43 23.47 -11.52 -25.94
N PRO A 44 24.22 -11.97 -24.91
CA PRO A 44 23.73 -12.14 -23.54
C PRO A 44 23.29 -10.85 -22.82
N ASN A 45 23.40 -9.68 -23.45
CA ASN A 45 22.92 -8.39 -22.90
C ASN A 45 21.52 -8.01 -23.39
N GLU A 46 21.02 -8.65 -24.44
CA GLU A 46 19.69 -8.44 -25.03
C GLU A 46 18.69 -9.53 -24.64
N VAL A 47 19.10 -10.46 -23.76
CA VAL A 47 18.24 -11.46 -23.14
C VAL A 47 18.00 -11.08 -21.68
N LYS A 48 16.74 -11.23 -21.24
CA LYS A 48 16.31 -11.09 -19.86
C LYS A 48 15.39 -12.25 -19.46
N ALA A 49 15.55 -12.70 -18.23
CA ALA A 49 14.65 -13.64 -17.59
C ALA A 49 13.84 -12.93 -16.49
N LEU A 50 12.53 -13.17 -16.48
CA LEU A 50 11.60 -12.68 -15.48
C LEU A 50 11.13 -13.85 -14.61
N TYR A 51 11.25 -13.72 -13.29
CA TYR A 51 10.72 -14.66 -12.31
C TYR A 51 9.61 -13.98 -11.50
N LEU A 52 8.42 -14.57 -11.55
CA LEU A 52 7.25 -14.17 -10.79
C LEU A 52 7.03 -15.14 -9.62
N ALA A 53 6.98 -14.58 -8.40
CA ALA A 53 6.65 -15.31 -7.19
C ALA A 53 5.45 -14.65 -6.47
N PRO A 54 4.54 -15.44 -5.85
CA PRO A 54 3.33 -14.91 -5.24
C PRO A 54 3.60 -14.08 -3.98
N THR A 55 4.74 -14.25 -3.31
CA THR A 55 5.06 -13.48 -2.10
C THR A 55 6.39 -12.75 -2.22
N LYS A 56 6.45 -11.55 -1.64
CA LYS A 56 7.69 -10.80 -1.47
C LYS A 56 8.74 -11.54 -0.64
N ALA A 57 8.29 -12.41 0.28
CA ALA A 57 9.19 -13.22 1.09
C ALA A 57 9.97 -14.22 0.21
N LEU A 58 9.29 -14.89 -0.72
CA LEU A 58 9.92 -15.75 -1.72
C LEU A 58 10.77 -14.93 -2.73
N CYS A 59 10.32 -13.73 -3.14
CA CYS A 59 11.13 -12.81 -3.94
C CYS A 59 12.46 -12.46 -3.25
N ASN A 60 12.41 -12.10 -1.96
CA ASN A 60 13.60 -11.80 -1.15
C ASN A 60 14.53 -13.02 -1.03
N GLU A 61 13.96 -14.21 -0.80
CA GLU A 61 14.71 -15.47 -0.72
C GLU A 61 15.48 -15.74 -2.03
N LYS A 62 14.78 -15.73 -3.18
CA LYS A 62 15.41 -16.01 -4.47
C LYS A 62 16.33 -14.89 -4.95
N HIS A 63 16.07 -13.64 -4.58
CA HIS A 63 17.03 -12.55 -4.79
C HIS A 63 18.34 -12.80 -4.02
N LEU A 64 18.28 -13.20 -2.75
CA LEU A 64 19.48 -13.48 -1.94
C LEU A 64 20.21 -14.78 -2.35
N GLU A 65 19.48 -15.76 -2.87
CA GLU A 65 20.04 -17.01 -3.40
C GLU A 65 20.72 -16.80 -4.77
N TRP A 66 19.99 -16.28 -5.75
CA TRP A 66 20.47 -16.13 -7.12
C TRP A 66 21.50 -15.00 -7.28
N SER A 67 21.42 -13.91 -6.51
CA SER A 67 22.48 -12.88 -6.53
C SER A 67 23.84 -13.41 -6.06
N LYS A 68 23.89 -14.55 -5.37
CA LYS A 68 25.13 -15.25 -5.04
C LYS A 68 25.49 -16.25 -6.14
N LYS A 69 24.60 -17.20 -6.43
CA LYS A 69 24.84 -18.27 -7.43
C LYS A 69 25.23 -17.71 -8.80
N LEU A 70 24.47 -16.75 -9.32
CA LEU A 70 24.55 -16.30 -10.72
C LEU A 70 25.59 -15.18 -10.94
N ALA A 71 26.06 -14.53 -9.87
CA ALA A 71 27.10 -13.49 -9.98
C ALA A 71 28.43 -14.05 -10.52
N HIS A 72 28.79 -15.28 -10.16
CA HIS A 72 30.01 -15.95 -10.61
C HIS A 72 30.08 -16.17 -12.14
N ILE A 73 28.93 -16.14 -12.83
CA ILE A 73 28.82 -16.30 -14.29
C ILE A 73 28.38 -14.99 -14.99
N GLY A 74 28.55 -13.84 -14.33
CA GLY A 74 28.25 -12.54 -14.93
C GLY A 74 26.74 -12.29 -15.19
N ILE A 75 25.87 -12.96 -14.44
CA ILE A 75 24.42 -12.78 -14.48
C ILE A 75 23.97 -11.97 -13.26
N THR A 76 23.70 -10.69 -13.51
CA THR A 76 23.14 -9.75 -12.51
C THR A 76 21.66 -10.04 -12.26
N VAL A 77 21.27 -10.12 -10.99
CA VAL A 77 19.89 -10.29 -10.52
C VAL A 77 19.40 -8.97 -9.92
N GLY A 78 18.12 -8.64 -10.10
CA GLY A 78 17.48 -7.49 -9.47
C GLY A 78 16.03 -7.78 -9.09
N MET A 79 15.53 -7.13 -8.04
CA MET A 79 14.20 -7.39 -7.48
C MET A 79 13.31 -6.14 -7.48
N LEU A 80 12.16 -6.23 -8.15
CA LEU A 80 11.14 -5.18 -8.26
C LEU A 80 9.87 -5.62 -7.52
N THR A 81 9.59 -5.01 -6.37
CA THR A 81 8.35 -5.24 -5.60
C THR A 81 7.61 -3.93 -5.34
N GLY A 82 6.46 -4.01 -4.67
CA GLY A 82 5.71 -2.85 -4.19
C GLY A 82 6.42 -1.97 -3.14
N ASP A 83 7.63 -2.33 -2.69
CA ASP A 83 8.42 -1.54 -1.72
C ASP A 83 9.76 -1.03 -2.31
N THR A 84 10.09 -1.40 -3.55
CA THR A 84 11.33 -0.97 -4.26
C THR A 84 11.26 0.52 -4.60
N SER A 85 12.29 1.29 -4.21
CA SER A 85 12.38 2.73 -4.49
C SER A 85 12.73 3.04 -5.96
N TYR A 86 12.57 4.31 -6.36
CA TYR A 86 12.82 4.73 -7.75
C TYR A 86 14.26 4.39 -8.23
N LYS A 87 15.27 4.68 -7.40
CA LYS A 87 16.69 4.40 -7.72
C LYS A 87 16.97 2.91 -7.89
N GLU A 88 16.34 2.07 -7.06
CA GLU A 88 16.47 0.62 -7.16
C GLU A 88 15.79 0.09 -8.42
N ALA A 89 14.58 0.59 -8.76
CA ALA A 89 13.87 0.21 -9.97
C ALA A 89 14.68 0.48 -11.26
N GLU A 90 15.37 1.62 -11.34
CA GLU A 90 16.28 1.93 -12.46
C GLU A 90 17.46 0.96 -12.56
N ASN A 91 17.96 0.45 -11.42
CA ASN A 91 19.02 -0.57 -11.42
C ASN A 91 18.47 -1.97 -11.80
N VAL A 92 17.25 -2.32 -11.37
CA VAL A 92 16.63 -3.61 -11.72
C VAL A 92 16.37 -3.72 -13.22
N ARG A 93 16.01 -2.63 -13.92
CA ARG A 93 15.90 -2.62 -15.40
C ARG A 93 17.19 -3.04 -16.11
N LYS A 94 18.36 -2.77 -15.50
CA LYS A 94 19.68 -3.15 -16.05
C LYS A 94 20.02 -4.62 -15.77
N SER A 95 19.40 -5.24 -14.78
CA SER A 95 19.65 -6.64 -14.41
C SER A 95 19.22 -7.61 -15.51
N LYS A 96 19.96 -8.71 -15.65
CA LYS A 96 19.70 -9.81 -16.59
C LYS A 96 18.56 -10.71 -16.11
N VAL A 97 18.50 -10.98 -14.80
CA VAL A 97 17.36 -11.64 -14.15
C VAL A 97 16.58 -10.62 -13.33
N ILE A 98 15.26 -10.58 -13.52
CA ILE A 98 14.33 -9.70 -12.80
C ILE A 98 13.38 -10.57 -11.96
N ILE A 99 13.30 -10.28 -10.67
CA ILE A 99 12.40 -10.94 -9.71
C ILE A 99 11.26 -9.97 -9.36
N SER A 100 10.00 -10.40 -9.48
CA SER A 100 8.83 -9.55 -9.20
C SER A 100 7.67 -10.33 -8.57
N THR A 101 6.72 -9.61 -7.95
CA THR A 101 5.36 -10.15 -7.72
C THR A 101 4.46 -9.86 -8.94
N PRO A 102 3.35 -10.57 -9.12
CA PRO A 102 2.45 -10.36 -10.26
C PRO A 102 1.90 -8.94 -10.33
N GLU A 103 1.43 -8.37 -9.22
CA GLU A 103 0.81 -7.04 -9.17
C GLU A 103 1.81 -5.93 -9.50
N LYS A 104 3.06 -6.08 -9.07
CA LYS A 104 4.12 -5.14 -9.42
C LYS A 104 4.47 -5.21 -10.90
N TRP A 105 4.38 -6.38 -11.53
CA TRP A 105 4.62 -6.55 -12.97
C TRP A 105 3.41 -6.16 -13.83
N ASP A 106 2.19 -6.29 -13.32
CA ASP A 106 0.97 -5.79 -13.98
C ASP A 106 1.05 -4.27 -14.20
N ILE A 107 1.49 -3.51 -13.19
CA ILE A 107 1.75 -2.06 -13.31
C ILE A 107 2.78 -1.73 -14.41
N VAL A 108 3.79 -2.58 -14.63
CA VAL A 108 4.82 -2.37 -15.68
C VAL A 108 4.28 -2.75 -17.07
N THR A 109 3.52 -3.84 -17.17
CA THR A 109 2.95 -4.32 -18.44
C THR A 109 1.73 -3.52 -18.91
N ARG A 110 0.96 -2.89 -18.01
CA ARG A 110 -0.03 -1.85 -18.37
C ARG A 110 0.64 -0.66 -19.10
N LYS A 111 1.92 -0.38 -18.79
CA LYS A 111 2.75 0.68 -19.40
C LYS A 111 3.79 0.13 -20.38
N TRP A 112 3.52 -1.01 -21.03
CA TRP A 112 4.52 -1.68 -21.88
C TRP A 112 5.06 -0.84 -23.04
N ARG A 113 4.27 0.12 -23.56
CA ARG A 113 4.68 1.04 -24.63
C ARG A 113 5.86 1.93 -24.21
N ASP A 114 5.90 2.38 -22.95
CA ASP A 114 7.01 3.14 -22.35
C ASP A 114 8.29 2.29 -22.23
N TYR A 115 8.14 0.96 -22.30
CA TYR A 115 9.17 -0.03 -22.00
C TYR A 115 9.39 -1.03 -23.14
N LYS A 116 9.05 -0.70 -24.39
CA LYS A 116 9.19 -1.61 -25.56
C LYS A 116 10.52 -2.36 -25.60
N LYS A 117 11.64 -1.65 -25.39
CA LYS A 117 13.00 -2.23 -25.36
C LYS A 117 13.23 -3.22 -24.20
N LEU A 118 12.60 -3.01 -23.04
CA LEU A 118 12.65 -3.98 -21.94
C LEU A 118 11.91 -5.27 -22.32
N PHE A 119 10.71 -5.15 -22.88
CA PHE A 119 9.87 -6.29 -23.21
C PHE A 119 10.39 -7.10 -24.41
N GLY A 120 10.93 -6.45 -25.44
CA GLY A 120 11.61 -7.15 -26.54
C GLY A 120 12.77 -8.05 -26.07
N PHE A 121 13.44 -7.67 -24.98
CA PHE A 121 14.52 -8.45 -24.35
C PHE A 121 14.04 -9.57 -23.41
N VAL A 122 12.78 -9.58 -22.94
CA VAL A 122 12.30 -10.68 -22.07
C VAL A 122 11.98 -11.90 -22.93
N LYS A 123 12.86 -12.90 -22.86
CA LYS A 123 12.71 -14.18 -23.59
C LYS A 123 12.29 -15.34 -22.69
N LEU A 124 12.42 -15.20 -21.36
CA LEU A 124 12.06 -16.23 -20.39
C LEU A 124 11.14 -15.66 -19.30
N LEU A 125 9.99 -16.31 -19.10
CA LEU A 125 9.06 -16.09 -17.99
C LEU A 125 8.99 -17.35 -17.13
N LEU A 126 9.35 -17.19 -15.86
CA LEU A 126 9.36 -18.22 -14.84
C LEU A 126 8.25 -17.90 -13.84
N VAL A 127 7.33 -18.84 -13.61
CA VAL A 127 6.18 -18.65 -12.71
C VAL A 127 6.27 -19.69 -11.60
N ASP A 128 6.45 -19.24 -10.36
CA ASP A 128 6.48 -20.10 -9.18
C ASP A 128 5.10 -20.17 -8.51
N GLU A 129 4.78 -21.34 -7.97
CA GLU A 129 3.51 -21.69 -7.33
C GLU A 129 2.25 -21.25 -8.11
N VAL A 130 2.15 -21.67 -9.39
CA VAL A 130 1.05 -21.29 -10.30
C VAL A 130 -0.37 -21.73 -9.83
N HIS A 131 -0.50 -22.55 -8.78
CA HIS A 131 -1.80 -22.83 -8.14
C HIS A 131 -2.47 -21.57 -7.55
N VAL A 132 -1.72 -20.50 -7.30
CA VAL A 132 -2.22 -19.20 -6.82
C VAL A 132 -3.26 -18.56 -7.76
N LEU A 133 -3.45 -19.08 -8.99
CA LEU A 133 -4.60 -18.78 -9.86
C LEU A 133 -5.97 -18.89 -9.16
N ARG A 134 -6.12 -19.77 -8.15
CA ARG A 134 -7.38 -19.90 -7.37
C ARG A 134 -7.59 -18.82 -6.31
N GLU A 135 -6.54 -18.09 -5.92
CA GLU A 135 -6.63 -17.01 -4.93
C GLU A 135 -7.18 -15.73 -5.59
N SER A 136 -7.70 -14.76 -4.84
CA SER A 136 -8.24 -13.50 -5.40
C SER A 136 -7.23 -12.72 -6.27
N ARG A 137 -5.94 -12.80 -5.93
CA ARG A 137 -4.82 -12.25 -6.71
C ARG A 137 -4.39 -13.08 -7.93
N GLY A 138 -4.96 -14.28 -8.09
CA GLY A 138 -4.75 -15.18 -9.21
C GLY A 138 -5.09 -14.53 -10.55
N ALA A 139 -6.22 -13.81 -10.61
CA ALA A 139 -6.63 -12.95 -11.72
C ALA A 139 -5.48 -12.08 -12.27
N THR A 140 -4.70 -11.44 -11.39
CA THR A 140 -3.58 -10.59 -11.81
C THR A 140 -2.41 -11.40 -12.39
N LEU A 141 -2.12 -12.60 -11.84
CA LEU A 141 -1.11 -13.50 -12.42
C LEU A 141 -1.54 -14.00 -13.81
N GLU A 142 -2.81 -14.36 -13.95
CA GLU A 142 -3.43 -14.84 -15.18
C GLU A 142 -3.37 -13.80 -16.31
N VAL A 143 -3.80 -12.57 -16.02
CA VAL A 143 -3.75 -11.46 -16.97
C VAL A 143 -2.30 -11.10 -17.31
N VAL A 144 -1.38 -11.08 -16.34
CA VAL A 144 0.05 -10.84 -16.60
C VAL A 144 0.63 -11.88 -17.56
N ILE A 145 0.40 -13.18 -17.34
CA ILE A 145 0.91 -14.24 -18.23
C ILE A 145 0.29 -14.11 -19.63
N THR A 146 -1.02 -13.89 -19.71
CA THR A 146 -1.76 -13.74 -20.98
C THR A 146 -1.26 -12.52 -21.77
N ARG A 147 -1.03 -11.38 -21.11
CA ARG A 147 -0.50 -10.17 -21.74
C ARG A 147 0.98 -10.29 -22.11
N MET A 148 1.79 -10.93 -21.27
CA MET A 148 3.20 -11.23 -21.57
C MET A 148 3.34 -12.09 -22.83
N LYS A 149 2.50 -13.12 -22.99
CA LYS A 149 2.42 -13.95 -24.21
C LYS A 149 2.16 -13.13 -25.48
N LYS A 150 1.35 -12.07 -25.41
CA LYS A 150 1.03 -11.17 -26.54
C LYS A 150 2.13 -10.13 -26.82
N ILE A 151 2.81 -9.63 -25.79
CA ILE A 151 3.79 -8.53 -25.91
C ILE A 151 5.20 -9.03 -26.28
N CYS A 152 5.60 -10.21 -25.80
CA CYS A 152 7.00 -10.65 -25.85
C CYS A 152 7.23 -11.70 -26.95
N GLU A 153 7.88 -11.29 -28.04
CA GLU A 153 8.25 -12.17 -29.16
C GLU A 153 9.06 -13.39 -28.70
N LYS A 154 8.59 -14.58 -29.06
CA LYS A 154 9.21 -15.88 -28.76
C LYS A 154 9.45 -16.09 -27.25
N LEU A 155 8.55 -15.57 -26.41
CA LEU A 155 8.58 -15.77 -24.96
C LEU A 155 8.41 -17.25 -24.59
N ARG A 156 9.40 -17.80 -23.91
CA ARG A 156 9.34 -19.10 -23.26
C ARG A 156 8.75 -18.98 -21.85
N VAL A 157 7.78 -19.83 -21.53
CA VAL A 157 7.11 -19.89 -20.22
C VAL A 157 7.41 -21.22 -19.53
N LEU A 158 7.96 -21.16 -18.31
CA LEU A 158 8.11 -22.29 -17.41
C LEU A 158 7.29 -22.03 -16.14
N ALA A 159 6.14 -22.68 -16.02
CA ALA A 159 5.26 -22.60 -14.86
C ALA A 159 5.45 -23.81 -13.94
N ILE A 160 5.62 -23.56 -12.65
CA ILE A 160 5.91 -24.56 -11.62
C ILE A 160 4.90 -24.40 -10.48
N SER A 161 4.48 -25.51 -9.87
CA SER A 161 3.60 -25.53 -8.71
C SER A 161 3.87 -26.72 -7.80
N ALA A 162 3.35 -26.66 -6.57
CA ALA A 162 2.87 -27.82 -5.80
C ALA A 162 1.94 -28.72 -6.63
N THR A 163 1.55 -29.87 -6.09
CA THR A 163 0.65 -30.84 -6.73
C THR A 163 -0.71 -30.23 -7.08
N ILE A 164 -0.97 -30.06 -8.37
CA ILE A 164 -2.26 -29.71 -8.99
C ILE A 164 -2.78 -30.93 -9.75
N ALA A 165 -4.06 -31.26 -9.60
CA ALA A 165 -4.72 -32.34 -10.35
C ALA A 165 -4.88 -32.00 -11.84
N ASN A 166 -5.48 -30.84 -12.16
CA ASN A 166 -5.78 -30.42 -13.53
C ASN A 166 -4.62 -29.66 -14.22
N ALA A 167 -3.37 -30.08 -14.01
CA ALA A 167 -2.19 -29.41 -14.57
C ALA A 167 -2.21 -29.30 -16.11
N HIS A 168 -2.93 -30.20 -16.80
CA HIS A 168 -3.13 -30.15 -18.25
C HIS A 168 -3.93 -28.92 -18.72
N ASP A 169 -4.87 -28.40 -17.93
CA ASP A 169 -5.64 -27.19 -18.28
C ASP A 169 -4.73 -25.96 -18.33
N ILE A 170 -3.83 -25.86 -17.34
CA ILE A 170 -2.80 -24.82 -17.26
C ILE A 170 -1.86 -24.93 -18.46
N SER A 171 -1.52 -26.16 -18.88
CA SER A 171 -0.73 -26.40 -20.10
C SER A 171 -1.45 -26.03 -21.39
N LYS A 172 -2.76 -26.28 -21.49
CA LYS A 172 -3.60 -25.87 -22.62
C LYS A 172 -3.69 -24.35 -22.73
N TRP A 173 -3.85 -23.65 -21.61
CA TRP A 173 -3.83 -22.18 -21.56
C TRP A 173 -2.46 -21.57 -21.87
N ILE A 174 -1.38 -22.11 -21.28
CA ILE A 174 -0.01 -21.61 -21.54
C ILE A 174 0.40 -21.89 -22.98
N GLY A 175 -0.02 -23.03 -23.55
CA GLY A 175 0.25 -23.42 -24.94
C GLY A 175 1.73 -23.70 -25.20
N ARG A 176 2.04 -24.43 -26.27
CA ARG A 176 3.44 -24.77 -26.62
C ARG A 176 4.24 -23.58 -27.14
N SER A 177 3.57 -22.67 -27.85
CA SER A 177 4.01 -21.34 -28.27
C SER A 177 2.83 -20.36 -28.18
N TYR A 178 2.97 -19.12 -28.69
CA TYR A 178 1.84 -18.19 -28.77
C TYR A 178 0.87 -18.49 -29.93
N GLU A 179 1.37 -19.12 -30.98
CA GLU A 179 0.65 -19.37 -32.26
C GLU A 179 0.15 -20.82 -32.36
N SER A 180 0.69 -21.73 -31.55
CA SER A 180 0.32 -23.15 -31.51
C SER A 180 -0.84 -23.41 -30.56
N ASN A 181 -1.82 -24.19 -31.04
CA ASN A 181 -2.90 -24.74 -30.22
C ASN A 181 -2.48 -25.97 -29.38
N ASP A 182 -1.29 -26.55 -29.59
CA ASP A 182 -0.74 -27.61 -28.74
C ASP A 182 -0.62 -27.15 -27.27
N SER A 183 -0.94 -28.03 -26.31
CA SER A 183 -0.61 -27.85 -24.90
C SER A 183 0.90 -27.72 -24.66
N ALA A 184 1.28 -26.94 -23.65
CA ALA A 184 2.65 -26.89 -23.15
C ALA A 184 3.14 -28.27 -22.65
N VAL A 185 4.46 -28.50 -22.64
CA VAL A 185 5.03 -29.77 -22.19
C VAL A 185 4.73 -29.97 -20.70
N THR A 186 3.89 -30.95 -20.39
CA THR A 186 3.33 -31.15 -19.05
C THR A 186 4.10 -32.24 -18.30
N PHE A 187 4.51 -31.95 -17.08
CA PHE A 187 5.07 -32.93 -16.16
C PHE A 187 4.28 -32.96 -14.85
N THR A 188 3.74 -34.13 -14.51
CA THR A 188 3.08 -34.40 -13.23
C THR A 188 3.91 -35.40 -12.42
N PHE A 189 4.17 -35.07 -11.15
CA PHE A 189 4.91 -35.94 -10.23
C PHE A 189 4.12 -36.10 -8.94
N ASN A 190 4.00 -37.34 -8.46
CA ASN A 190 3.39 -37.66 -7.18
C ASN A 190 4.40 -37.57 -6.02
N ASP A 191 3.92 -37.83 -4.80
CA ASP A 191 4.71 -37.68 -3.56
C ASP A 191 5.95 -38.58 -3.45
N SER A 192 6.06 -39.66 -4.23
CA SER A 192 7.28 -40.49 -4.31
C SER A 192 8.51 -39.75 -4.86
N TYR A 193 8.31 -38.58 -5.46
CA TYR A 193 9.37 -37.72 -5.98
C TYR A 193 9.85 -36.63 -5.01
N ARG A 194 9.40 -36.62 -3.75
CA ARG A 194 10.07 -35.81 -2.71
C ARG A 194 11.44 -36.41 -2.39
N ALA A 195 12.42 -35.56 -2.11
CA ALA A 195 13.74 -36.00 -1.64
C ALA A 195 13.75 -36.43 -0.15
N VAL A 196 12.61 -36.30 0.55
CA VAL A 196 12.34 -36.81 1.90
C VAL A 196 10.91 -37.32 1.91
N ASN A 197 10.69 -38.54 2.40
CA ASN A 197 9.35 -39.09 2.53
C ASN A 197 8.57 -38.31 3.59
N LEU A 198 7.42 -37.76 3.24
CA LEU A 198 6.57 -36.98 4.15
C LEU A 198 5.37 -37.82 4.58
N ARG A 199 5.35 -38.26 5.84
CA ARG A 199 4.21 -38.94 6.43
C ARG A 199 3.16 -37.92 6.85
N GLN A 200 2.02 -37.90 6.17
CA GLN A 200 0.95 -36.93 6.36
C GLN A 200 -0.20 -37.59 7.14
N LEU A 201 -0.67 -36.94 8.21
CA LEU A 201 -1.69 -37.48 9.12
C LEU A 201 -2.73 -36.41 9.47
N VAL A 202 -4.01 -36.81 9.54
CA VAL A 202 -5.11 -35.90 9.92
C VAL A 202 -5.87 -36.49 11.11
N TYR A 203 -5.80 -35.82 12.26
CA TYR A 203 -6.56 -36.16 13.46
C TYR A 203 -7.78 -35.25 13.59
N GLY A 204 -8.96 -35.86 13.53
CA GLY A 204 -10.25 -35.21 13.75
C GLY A 204 -10.71 -35.39 15.20
N PHE A 205 -10.78 -34.31 15.96
CA PHE A 205 -11.20 -34.31 17.37
C PHE A 205 -12.67 -33.87 17.50
N LYS A 206 -13.46 -34.58 18.31
CA LYS A 206 -14.83 -34.18 18.63
C LYS A 206 -14.80 -32.92 19.50
N SER A 207 -15.48 -31.87 19.07
CA SER A 207 -15.78 -30.69 19.90
C SER A 207 -17.21 -30.76 20.37
N SER A 208 -17.46 -30.60 21.67
CA SER A 208 -18.82 -30.52 22.22
C SER A 208 -19.53 -29.21 21.87
N ASN A 209 -18.75 -28.16 21.58
CA ASN A 209 -19.21 -26.79 21.35
C ASN A 209 -18.64 -26.26 20.03
N GLU A 210 -19.38 -25.38 19.33
CA GLU A 210 -18.91 -24.68 18.13
C GLU A 210 -17.82 -23.62 18.41
N ASN A 211 -17.59 -23.30 19.69
CA ASN A 211 -16.66 -22.25 20.10
C ASN A 211 -15.19 -22.64 19.81
N VAL A 212 -14.65 -22.09 18.72
CA VAL A 212 -13.27 -22.28 18.23
C VAL A 212 -12.20 -22.02 19.30
N PHE A 213 -12.45 -21.13 20.27
CA PHE A 213 -11.49 -20.87 21.36
C PHE A 213 -11.41 -22.02 22.37
N LEU A 214 -12.55 -22.62 22.73
CA LEU A 214 -12.56 -23.82 23.57
C LEU A 214 -11.93 -25.01 22.84
N PHE A 215 -12.14 -25.09 21.52
CA PHE A 215 -11.48 -26.10 20.69
C PHE A 215 -9.96 -25.93 20.63
N ASP A 216 -9.44 -24.70 20.49
CA ASP A 216 -7.99 -24.42 20.55
C ASP A 216 -7.35 -24.83 21.89
N ILE A 217 -8.09 -24.70 23.01
CA ILE A 217 -7.66 -25.19 24.33
C ILE A 217 -7.69 -26.73 24.39
N LEU A 218 -8.75 -27.37 23.87
CA LEU A 218 -8.83 -28.84 23.78
C LEU A 218 -7.64 -29.40 22.98
N LEU A 219 -7.29 -28.79 21.85
CA LEU A 219 -6.14 -29.21 21.05
C LEU A 219 -4.80 -29.11 21.82
N ASN A 220 -4.62 -28.13 22.72
CA ASN A 220 -3.41 -28.10 23.57
C ASN A 220 -3.26 -29.37 24.41
N SER A 221 -4.34 -29.85 25.04
CA SER A 221 -4.32 -31.09 25.84
C SER A 221 -3.87 -32.34 25.04
N LYS A 222 -4.00 -32.30 23.70
CA LYS A 222 -3.64 -33.39 22.78
C LYS A 222 -2.28 -33.22 22.11
N LEU A 223 -1.64 -32.04 22.21
CA LEU A 223 -0.29 -31.83 21.65
C LEU A 223 0.74 -32.78 22.27
N THR A 224 0.69 -33.03 23.58
CA THR A 224 1.61 -33.94 24.27
C THR A 224 1.57 -35.36 23.67
N GLU A 225 0.38 -35.88 23.36
CA GLU A 225 0.19 -37.18 22.72
C GLU A 225 0.76 -37.21 21.29
N VAL A 226 0.46 -36.18 20.49
CA VAL A 226 0.94 -36.04 19.10
C VAL A 226 2.46 -35.90 19.04
N ILE A 227 3.05 -35.09 19.92
CA ILE A 227 4.50 -34.91 20.02
C ILE A 227 5.18 -36.21 20.46
N ASN A 228 4.66 -36.89 21.48
CA ASN A 228 5.22 -38.16 21.95
C ASN A 228 5.19 -39.24 20.85
N ARG A 229 4.08 -39.34 20.10
CA ARG A 229 3.90 -40.36 19.06
C ARG A 229 4.71 -40.11 17.78
N HIS A 230 4.96 -38.84 17.42
CA HIS A 230 5.47 -38.48 16.09
C HIS A 230 6.75 -37.63 16.04
N SER A 231 7.26 -37.11 17.18
CA SER A 231 8.43 -36.21 17.12
C SER A 231 9.77 -36.92 17.05
N ASN A 232 9.86 -38.21 17.43
CA ASN A 232 11.11 -38.97 17.55
C ASN A 232 12.25 -38.20 18.24
N ASN A 233 11.90 -37.37 19.23
CA ASN A 233 12.81 -36.47 19.95
C ASN A 233 13.59 -35.43 19.11
N LYS A 234 13.13 -35.15 17.89
CA LYS A 234 13.70 -34.16 16.95
C LYS A 234 12.97 -32.80 17.04
N PRO A 235 13.40 -31.75 16.30
CA PRO A 235 12.75 -30.45 16.32
C PRO A 235 11.31 -30.48 15.79
N VAL A 236 10.43 -29.69 16.42
CA VAL A 236 8.99 -29.62 16.16
C VAL A 236 8.57 -28.17 15.89
N LEU A 237 7.83 -27.97 14.80
CA LEU A 237 7.22 -26.68 14.43
C LEU A 237 5.69 -26.79 14.53
N ILE A 238 5.06 -25.90 15.31
CA ILE A 238 3.64 -25.96 15.64
C ILE A 238 2.94 -24.70 15.12
N PHE A 239 2.21 -24.81 14.02
CA PHE A 239 1.40 -23.73 13.49
C PHE A 239 0.12 -23.54 14.32
N CYS A 240 -0.17 -22.30 14.70
CA CYS A 240 -1.30 -21.93 15.56
C CYS A 240 -2.14 -20.81 14.93
N CYS A 241 -3.46 -20.91 15.06
CA CYS A 241 -4.44 -20.04 14.39
C CYS A 241 -4.34 -18.53 14.71
N THR A 242 -3.84 -18.16 15.90
CA THR A 242 -3.75 -16.75 16.34
C THR A 242 -2.47 -16.47 17.12
N ARG A 243 -2.12 -15.18 17.28
CA ARG A 243 -0.97 -14.75 18.10
C ARG A 243 -1.12 -15.21 19.56
N SER A 244 -2.32 -15.08 20.12
CA SER A 244 -2.64 -15.51 21.48
C SER A 244 -2.58 -17.03 21.65
N SER A 245 -3.13 -17.81 20.69
CA SER A 245 -3.00 -19.28 20.67
C SER A 245 -1.53 -19.70 20.60
N CYS A 246 -0.72 -19.05 19.75
CA CYS A 246 0.72 -19.29 19.63
C CYS A 246 1.47 -19.08 20.97
N GLN A 247 1.18 -17.98 21.68
CA GLN A 247 1.76 -17.71 23.00
C GLN A 247 1.26 -18.67 24.09
N PHE A 248 -0.04 -18.96 24.13
CA PHE A 248 -0.66 -19.86 25.11
C PHE A 248 -0.21 -21.31 24.92
N THR A 249 -0.02 -21.74 23.67
CA THR A 249 0.53 -23.06 23.33
C THR A 249 1.99 -23.19 23.76
N ALA A 250 2.82 -22.17 23.52
CA ALA A 250 4.20 -22.16 24.02
C ALA A 250 4.28 -22.15 25.55
N LYS A 251 3.39 -21.42 26.23
CA LYS A 251 3.26 -21.46 27.69
C LYS A 251 2.90 -22.87 28.18
N PHE A 252 1.84 -23.47 27.61
CA PHE A 252 1.39 -24.82 27.98
C PHE A 252 2.52 -25.85 27.83
N LEU A 253 3.30 -25.79 26.75
CA LEU A 253 4.47 -26.65 26.56
C LEU A 253 5.58 -26.35 27.57
N ALA A 254 5.80 -25.09 27.98
CA ALA A 254 6.81 -24.75 28.98
C ALA A 254 6.44 -25.26 30.39
N GLU A 255 5.16 -25.35 30.70
CA GLU A 255 4.63 -25.90 31.95
C GLU A 255 4.59 -27.44 31.95
N ASN A 256 4.30 -28.08 30.81
CA ASN A 256 4.06 -29.54 30.73
C ASN A 256 5.17 -30.35 30.03
N TYR A 257 6.14 -29.70 29.38
CA TYR A 257 7.11 -30.34 28.47
C TYR A 257 8.52 -29.71 28.60
N SER A 258 8.91 -29.36 29.83
CA SER A 258 10.18 -28.67 30.11
C SER A 258 11.41 -29.50 29.66
N THR A 259 12.24 -28.94 28.78
CA THR A 259 13.45 -29.60 28.28
C THR A 259 14.70 -28.96 28.88
N SER A 260 15.56 -29.76 29.53
CA SER A 260 16.76 -29.33 30.26
C SER A 260 17.94 -28.80 29.41
N ARG A 261 17.69 -28.37 28.16
CA ARG A 261 18.70 -27.94 27.18
C ARG A 261 18.39 -26.59 26.50
N GLY A 262 17.53 -25.76 27.10
CA GLY A 262 17.24 -24.41 26.57
C GLY A 262 18.38 -23.41 26.76
N VAL A 263 18.16 -22.16 26.29
CA VAL A 263 19.21 -21.13 26.18
C VAL A 263 18.73 -19.78 26.70
N LEU A 264 19.62 -19.10 27.44
CA LEU A 264 19.41 -17.74 27.94
C LEU A 264 19.59 -16.71 26.81
N LEU A 265 18.52 -16.41 26.10
CA LEU A 265 18.47 -15.36 25.07
C LEU A 265 18.15 -13.98 25.69
N LYS A 266 18.83 -12.92 25.24
CA LYS A 266 18.55 -11.53 25.66
C LYS A 266 17.51 -10.89 24.73
N LEU A 267 16.24 -11.24 24.96
CA LEU A 267 15.09 -10.79 24.18
C LEU A 267 14.37 -9.62 24.86
N LYS A 268 13.60 -8.83 24.10
CA LYS A 268 12.75 -7.75 24.62
C LYS A 268 11.46 -8.26 25.26
N ASP A 269 10.95 -9.38 24.74
CA ASP A 269 9.81 -10.10 25.29
C ASP A 269 10.27 -10.95 26.49
N LYS A 270 9.64 -10.73 27.66
CA LYS A 270 10.00 -11.39 28.92
C LYS A 270 9.52 -12.83 28.99
N ASP A 271 8.36 -13.12 28.41
CA ASP A 271 7.74 -14.45 28.49
C ASP A 271 8.48 -15.40 27.54
N LEU A 272 8.77 -14.92 26.31
CA LEU A 272 9.64 -15.60 25.36
C LEU A 272 11.06 -15.86 25.92
N CYS A 273 11.60 -14.94 26.72
CA CYS A 273 12.88 -15.11 27.43
C CYS A 273 12.82 -16.17 28.53
N SER A 274 11.65 -16.40 29.14
CA SER A 274 11.46 -17.48 30.12
C SER A 274 11.34 -18.85 29.43
N TYR A 275 10.49 -18.98 28.41
CA TYR A 275 10.26 -20.26 27.71
C TYR A 275 11.49 -20.75 26.95
N ALA A 276 12.33 -19.83 26.45
CA ALA A 276 13.59 -20.18 25.77
C ALA A 276 14.55 -21.01 26.66
N LYS A 277 14.48 -20.84 27.99
CA LYS A 277 15.26 -21.64 28.96
C LYS A 277 14.83 -23.10 29.03
N CYS A 278 13.58 -23.40 28.66
CA CYS A 278 13.01 -24.74 28.58
C CYS A 278 13.14 -25.36 27.17
N GLY A 279 13.86 -24.71 26.26
CA GLY A 279 14.01 -25.15 24.86
C GLY A 279 12.79 -24.88 23.97
N ILE A 280 11.92 -23.96 24.38
CA ILE A 280 10.62 -23.67 23.76
C ILE A 280 10.56 -22.21 23.33
N GLY A 281 9.92 -21.90 22.21
CA GLY A 281 9.74 -20.52 21.73
C GLY A 281 8.44 -20.31 20.98
N TYR A 282 8.09 -19.04 20.75
CA TYR A 282 7.02 -18.65 19.83
C TYR A 282 7.47 -17.62 18.79
N HIS A 283 6.86 -17.66 17.61
CA HIS A 283 7.13 -16.73 16.51
C HIS A 283 5.84 -16.18 15.88
N HIS A 284 5.65 -14.86 15.96
CA HIS A 284 4.52 -14.19 15.32
C HIS A 284 4.85 -12.74 14.94
N ALA A 285 4.06 -12.15 14.04
CA ALA A 285 4.29 -10.80 13.50
C ALA A 285 4.38 -9.67 14.55
N GLY A 286 3.81 -9.86 15.75
CA GLY A 286 3.90 -8.91 16.86
C GLY A 286 5.25 -8.89 17.61
N LEU A 287 6.17 -9.81 17.33
CA LEU A 287 7.53 -9.78 17.89
C LEU A 287 8.40 -8.81 17.09
N THR A 288 9.36 -8.15 17.75
CA THR A 288 10.31 -7.28 17.05
C THR A 288 11.21 -8.11 16.14
N PHE A 289 11.70 -7.50 15.06
CA PHE A 289 12.55 -8.19 14.08
C PHE A 289 13.83 -8.78 14.70
N GLY A 290 14.37 -8.14 15.75
CA GLY A 290 15.52 -8.65 16.48
C GLY A 290 15.21 -9.92 17.28
N ASP A 291 14.06 -9.96 17.97
CA ASP A 291 13.64 -11.13 18.74
C ASP A 291 13.34 -12.31 17.81
N ARG A 292 12.58 -12.06 16.72
CA ARG A 292 12.27 -13.06 15.71
C ARG A 292 13.53 -13.72 15.15
N LYS A 293 14.48 -12.92 14.67
CA LYS A 293 15.75 -13.41 14.12
C LYS A 293 16.57 -14.24 15.13
N GLN A 294 16.52 -13.92 16.43
CA GLN A 294 17.18 -14.75 17.46
C GLN A 294 16.46 -16.08 17.70
N ILE A 295 15.12 -16.12 17.66
CA ILE A 295 14.35 -17.37 17.74
C ILE A 295 14.58 -18.24 16.50
N GLU A 296 14.51 -17.67 15.31
CA GLU A 296 14.81 -18.33 14.03
C GLU A 296 16.19 -19.01 14.07
N LEU A 297 17.24 -18.25 14.42
CA LEU A 297 18.60 -18.77 14.56
C LEU A 297 18.73 -19.80 15.69
N SER A 298 17.98 -19.68 16.78
CA SER A 298 18.07 -20.64 17.89
C SER A 298 17.39 -21.97 17.56
N PHE A 299 16.31 -21.96 16.78
CA PHE A 299 15.69 -23.18 16.25
C PHE A 299 16.61 -23.88 15.23
N LEU A 300 17.19 -23.13 14.28
CA LEU A 300 18.17 -23.68 13.31
C LEU A 300 19.39 -24.33 13.98
N ASN A 301 19.83 -23.82 15.12
CA ASN A 301 20.96 -24.37 15.89
C ASN A 301 20.53 -25.43 16.93
N GLY A 302 19.28 -25.93 16.89
CA GLY A 302 18.77 -26.96 17.82
C GLY A 302 18.64 -26.51 19.28
N LYS A 303 18.81 -25.22 19.57
CA LYS A 303 18.73 -24.61 20.92
C LYS A 303 17.29 -24.38 21.37
N ILE A 304 16.37 -24.25 20.41
CA ILE A 304 14.93 -24.34 20.61
C ILE A 304 14.49 -25.61 19.87
N LYS A 305 13.86 -26.55 20.59
CA LYS A 305 13.36 -27.82 20.06
C LYS A 305 11.90 -27.71 19.64
N TYR A 306 11.11 -26.89 20.35
CA TYR A 306 9.68 -26.70 20.09
C TYR A 306 9.41 -25.23 19.75
N LEU A 307 8.94 -24.95 18.54
CA LEU A 307 8.63 -23.60 18.09
C LEU A 307 7.15 -23.50 17.70
N CYS A 308 6.36 -22.79 18.50
CA CYS A 308 5.01 -22.37 18.12
C CYS A 308 5.09 -21.20 17.14
N CYS A 309 4.23 -21.14 16.12
CA CYS A 309 4.24 -20.02 15.20
C CYS A 309 2.88 -19.73 14.54
N THR A 310 2.64 -18.46 14.20
CA THR A 310 1.60 -18.12 13.20
C THR A 310 2.14 -18.39 11.78
N SER A 311 1.26 -18.33 10.76
CA SER A 311 1.59 -18.49 9.31
C SER A 311 2.78 -17.66 8.79
N THR A 312 3.26 -16.69 9.56
CA THR A 312 4.57 -16.03 9.44
C THR A 312 5.79 -16.92 9.16
N LEU A 313 5.75 -18.23 9.44
CA LEU A 313 6.83 -19.18 9.11
C LEU A 313 6.45 -20.18 7.99
N ALA A 314 5.25 -20.08 7.42
CA ALA A 314 4.82 -20.97 6.33
C ALA A 314 5.57 -20.69 5.02
N VAL A 315 5.95 -19.43 4.75
CA VAL A 315 6.58 -18.99 3.48
C VAL A 315 7.81 -18.11 3.71
N GLY A 316 8.86 -18.32 2.93
CA GLY A 316 10.00 -17.40 2.78
C GLY A 316 11.01 -17.32 3.93
N ILE A 317 10.95 -18.24 4.90
CA ILE A 317 12.03 -18.47 5.87
C ILE A 317 12.33 -19.96 5.90
N ASN A 318 13.62 -20.32 5.78
CA ASN A 318 14.05 -21.71 5.60
C ASN A 318 14.32 -22.43 6.93
N LEU A 319 13.25 -22.63 7.72
CA LEU A 319 13.24 -23.32 9.00
C LEU A 319 12.66 -24.74 8.85
N PRO A 320 13.51 -25.78 8.71
CA PRO A 320 13.06 -27.17 8.69
C PRO A 320 12.75 -27.70 10.09
N ALA A 321 11.73 -28.54 10.21
CA ALA A 321 11.48 -29.36 11.40
C ALA A 321 11.37 -30.84 10.98
N TYR A 322 11.52 -31.79 11.92
CA TYR A 322 11.19 -33.19 11.63
C TYR A 322 9.67 -33.39 11.67
N LEU A 323 9.02 -32.86 12.71
CA LEU A 323 7.57 -32.87 12.88
C LEU A 323 7.00 -31.45 12.68
N VAL A 324 6.03 -31.32 11.78
CA VAL A 324 5.13 -30.16 11.72
C VAL A 324 3.77 -30.54 12.30
N ILE A 325 3.22 -29.70 13.15
CA ILE A 325 1.84 -29.81 13.63
C ILE A 325 1.07 -28.56 13.19
N ILE A 326 -0.05 -28.73 12.51
CA ILE A 326 -1.03 -27.67 12.25
C ILE A 326 -2.11 -27.78 13.31
N LYS A 327 -1.99 -26.98 14.37
CA LYS A 327 -2.86 -27.00 15.55
C LYS A 327 -4.07 -26.09 15.32
N GLY A 328 -5.14 -26.68 14.79
CA GLY A 328 -6.36 -25.99 14.39
C GLY A 328 -6.31 -25.57 12.93
N THR A 329 -7.45 -25.69 12.26
CA THR A 329 -7.63 -25.46 10.82
C THR A 329 -8.39 -24.18 10.48
N LYS A 330 -9.00 -23.54 11.50
CA LYS A 330 -9.79 -22.30 11.39
C LYS A 330 -9.05 -21.12 12.00
N CYS A 331 -8.64 -20.18 11.16
CA CYS A 331 -7.97 -18.93 11.54
C CYS A 331 -8.97 -17.76 11.63
N TRP A 332 -8.59 -16.67 12.29
CA TRP A 332 -9.41 -15.45 12.28
C TRP A 332 -9.11 -14.62 11.03
N SER A 333 -10.14 -14.42 10.22
CA SER A 333 -10.13 -13.66 8.96
C SER A 333 -11.12 -12.48 9.01
N ASP A 334 -11.17 -11.69 7.94
CA ASP A 334 -11.96 -10.47 7.84
C ASP A 334 -13.48 -10.69 7.81
N LYS A 335 -13.93 -11.91 7.52
CA LYS A 335 -15.33 -12.36 7.59
C LYS A 335 -15.62 -13.20 8.85
N GLY A 336 -14.75 -13.14 9.87
CA GLY A 336 -14.82 -13.99 11.06
C GLY A 336 -13.87 -15.20 10.98
N PHE A 337 -14.16 -16.29 11.69
CA PHE A 337 -13.37 -17.51 11.58
C PHE A 337 -13.55 -18.14 10.19
N GLN A 338 -12.44 -18.31 9.46
CA GLN A 338 -12.39 -18.99 8.17
C GLN A 338 -11.33 -20.09 8.21
N GLU A 339 -11.53 -21.14 7.42
CA GLU A 339 -10.53 -22.19 7.24
C GLU A 339 -9.27 -21.64 6.55
N TYR A 340 -8.11 -22.22 6.86
CA TYR A 340 -6.88 -21.94 6.13
C TYR A 340 -7.03 -22.29 4.63
N THR A 341 -6.33 -21.53 3.78
CA THR A 341 -6.23 -21.90 2.37
C THR A 341 -5.45 -23.21 2.22
N GLU A 342 -5.70 -23.98 1.16
CA GLU A 342 -4.88 -25.15 0.84
C GLU A 342 -3.41 -24.74 0.61
N THR A 343 -3.17 -23.57 0.02
CA THR A 343 -1.84 -22.95 -0.11
C THR A 343 -1.16 -22.88 1.26
N ASP A 344 -1.81 -22.31 2.27
CA ASP A 344 -1.28 -22.22 3.64
C ASP A 344 -0.97 -23.61 4.21
N ILE A 345 -1.93 -24.55 4.13
CA ILE A 345 -1.76 -25.92 4.66
C ILE A 345 -0.56 -26.62 3.99
N LEU A 346 -0.48 -26.61 2.65
CA LEU A 346 0.59 -27.28 1.91
C LEU A 346 1.97 -26.61 2.14
N GLN A 347 2.03 -25.29 2.29
CA GLN A 347 3.27 -24.57 2.61
C GLN A 347 3.72 -24.78 4.08
N MET A 348 2.78 -24.91 5.02
CA MET A 348 3.05 -25.32 6.40
C MET A 348 3.59 -26.76 6.46
N MET A 349 2.90 -27.71 5.84
CA MET A 349 3.31 -29.12 5.77
C MET A 349 4.68 -29.28 5.08
N GLY A 350 4.97 -28.46 4.07
CA GLY A 350 6.26 -28.42 3.38
C GLY A 350 7.46 -27.98 4.22
N ARG A 351 7.29 -27.69 5.52
CA ARG A 351 8.37 -27.46 6.50
C ARG A 351 8.83 -28.73 7.23
N ALA A 352 8.12 -29.85 7.06
CA ALA A 352 8.47 -31.14 7.65
C ALA A 352 9.45 -31.94 6.77
N GLY A 353 10.56 -32.38 7.36
CA GLY A 353 11.63 -33.13 6.69
C GLY A 353 12.53 -32.22 5.84
N ARG A 354 13.83 -32.56 5.73
CA ARG A 354 14.78 -31.89 4.83
C ARG A 354 15.98 -32.78 4.48
N PRO A 355 16.37 -32.92 3.19
CA PRO A 355 17.38 -33.90 2.73
C PRO A 355 18.78 -33.77 3.35
N GLN A 356 19.08 -32.64 3.99
CA GLN A 356 20.37 -32.36 4.61
C GLN A 356 20.44 -32.79 6.08
N PHE A 357 19.33 -33.25 6.66
CA PHE A 357 19.19 -33.55 8.09
C PHE A 357 18.36 -34.81 8.37
N GLU A 358 17.41 -35.13 7.50
CA GLU A 358 16.36 -36.13 7.77
C GLU A 358 15.97 -36.91 6.50
N ASN A 359 15.72 -38.22 6.64
CA ASN A 359 15.25 -39.12 5.57
C ASN A 359 13.71 -39.24 5.51
N GLU A 360 13.03 -38.90 6.61
CA GLU A 360 11.57 -38.82 6.75
C GLU A 360 11.20 -37.47 7.39
N GLY A 361 10.03 -36.93 7.09
CA GLY A 361 9.38 -35.88 7.86
C GLY A 361 7.95 -36.29 8.18
N VAL A 362 7.38 -35.74 9.26
CA VAL A 362 5.99 -36.00 9.64
C VAL A 362 5.20 -34.69 9.68
N ALA A 363 4.02 -34.67 9.07
CA ALA A 363 3.10 -33.53 9.13
C ALA A 363 1.74 -33.98 9.68
N VAL A 364 1.31 -33.37 10.77
CA VAL A 364 0.06 -33.69 11.47
C VAL A 364 -0.90 -32.50 11.43
N ILE A 365 -2.09 -32.69 10.87
CA ILE A 365 -3.19 -31.73 10.94
C ILE A 365 -4.10 -32.10 12.11
N MET A 366 -4.35 -31.16 13.01
CA MET A 366 -5.31 -31.30 14.11
C MET A 366 -6.53 -30.44 13.81
N THR A 367 -7.65 -31.09 13.52
CA THR A 367 -8.90 -30.47 13.04
C THR A 367 -10.10 -31.02 13.80
N ASP A 368 -11.28 -30.41 13.65
CA ASP A 368 -12.54 -31.00 14.09
C ASP A 368 -12.87 -32.31 13.33
N SER A 369 -13.64 -33.21 13.96
CA SER A 369 -13.99 -34.51 13.36
C SER A 369 -14.73 -34.43 12.03
N THR A 370 -15.53 -33.38 11.79
CA THR A 370 -16.33 -33.23 10.57
C THR A 370 -15.46 -32.81 9.38
N SER A 371 -14.54 -31.86 9.55
CA SER A 371 -13.64 -31.41 8.48
C SER A 371 -12.49 -32.39 8.21
N LYS A 372 -12.31 -33.45 9.01
CA LYS A 372 -11.24 -34.46 8.84
C LYS A 372 -11.14 -34.96 7.40
N GLN A 373 -12.25 -35.40 6.82
CA GLN A 373 -12.28 -35.95 5.45
C GLN A 373 -11.89 -34.92 4.39
N LYS A 374 -12.16 -33.62 4.61
CA LYS A 374 -11.73 -32.53 3.71
C LYS A 374 -10.21 -32.43 3.71
N TYR A 375 -9.59 -32.33 4.88
CA TYR A 375 -8.13 -32.25 4.95
C TYR A 375 -7.45 -33.55 4.45
N GLU A 376 -8.07 -34.73 4.59
CA GLU A 376 -7.59 -35.97 3.98
C GLU A 376 -7.67 -35.99 2.44
N LYS A 377 -8.46 -35.12 1.79
CA LYS A 377 -8.45 -34.90 0.33
C LYS A 377 -7.40 -33.88 -0.09
N ILE A 378 -7.34 -32.73 0.59
CA ILE A 378 -6.31 -31.68 0.38
C ILE A 378 -4.90 -32.28 0.44
N VAL A 379 -4.65 -33.10 1.47
CA VAL A 379 -3.37 -33.79 1.70
C VAL A 379 -2.98 -34.72 0.54
N LYS A 380 -3.95 -35.32 -0.16
CA LYS A 380 -3.73 -36.20 -1.33
C LYS A 380 -3.54 -35.43 -2.65
N GLY A 381 -3.69 -34.11 -2.66
CA GLY A 381 -3.43 -33.26 -3.83
C GLY A 381 -4.40 -33.44 -4.99
N THR A 382 -5.62 -33.91 -4.74
CA THR A 382 -6.62 -34.24 -5.77
C THR A 382 -7.47 -33.05 -6.24
N GLU A 383 -7.19 -31.83 -5.77
CA GLU A 383 -8.07 -30.67 -5.99
C GLU A 383 -7.73 -29.86 -7.25
N ILE A 384 -8.77 -29.31 -7.87
CA ILE A 384 -8.74 -28.58 -9.14
C ILE A 384 -8.42 -27.10 -8.88
N VAL A 385 -7.55 -26.50 -9.69
CA VAL A 385 -7.31 -25.04 -9.68
C VAL A 385 -8.31 -24.38 -10.62
N GLU A 386 -9.26 -23.63 -10.07
CA GLU A 386 -10.14 -22.73 -10.84
C GLU A 386 -9.49 -21.34 -11.03
N SER A 387 -10.07 -20.50 -11.90
CA SER A 387 -9.65 -19.10 -12.08
C SER A 387 -10.44 -18.14 -11.19
N SER A 388 -9.79 -17.09 -10.68
CA SER A 388 -10.45 -15.97 -10.01
C SER A 388 -10.73 -14.76 -10.90
N LEU A 389 -10.43 -14.79 -12.21
CA LEU A 389 -10.48 -13.61 -13.09
C LEU A 389 -11.84 -12.89 -13.11
N HIS A 390 -12.92 -13.65 -13.10
CA HIS A 390 -14.30 -13.16 -13.08
C HIS A 390 -14.58 -12.20 -11.89
N LEU A 391 -13.94 -12.40 -10.73
CA LEU A 391 -14.15 -11.59 -9.52
C LEU A 391 -13.62 -10.14 -9.63
N ASN A 392 -12.65 -9.90 -10.51
CA ASN A 392 -12.00 -8.60 -10.73
C ASN A 392 -12.04 -8.17 -12.22
N PHE A 393 -12.97 -8.74 -12.99
CA PHE A 393 -13.05 -8.54 -14.44
C PHE A 393 -13.14 -7.07 -14.91
N PRO A 394 -13.91 -6.15 -14.28
CA PRO A 394 -13.99 -4.76 -14.74
C PRO A 394 -12.63 -4.05 -14.72
N GLU A 395 -11.82 -4.29 -13.68
CA GLU A 395 -10.51 -3.63 -13.48
C GLU A 395 -9.48 -4.10 -14.52
N HIS A 396 -9.59 -5.34 -14.97
CA HIS A 396 -8.75 -5.90 -16.03
C HIS A 396 -9.25 -5.52 -17.44
N LEU A 397 -10.57 -5.47 -17.67
CA LEU A 397 -11.17 -5.04 -18.94
C LEU A 397 -10.80 -3.59 -19.27
N VAL A 398 -10.95 -2.64 -18.34
CA VAL A 398 -10.51 -1.25 -18.56
C VAL A 398 -9.00 -1.18 -18.80
N ALA A 399 -8.19 -2.01 -18.13
CA ALA A 399 -6.75 -2.01 -18.31
C ALA A 399 -6.30 -2.49 -19.70
N GLU A 400 -6.97 -3.48 -20.29
CA GLU A 400 -6.71 -3.92 -21.66
C GLU A 400 -7.25 -2.93 -22.71
N ILE A 401 -8.40 -2.30 -22.47
CA ILE A 401 -8.92 -1.21 -23.30
C ILE A 401 -7.95 -0.01 -23.28
N ALA A 402 -7.45 0.41 -22.12
CA ALA A 402 -6.42 1.44 -21.98
C ALA A 402 -5.08 1.04 -22.64
N ALA A 403 -4.73 -0.25 -22.62
CA ALA A 403 -3.60 -0.78 -23.37
C ALA A 403 -3.84 -0.83 -24.89
N GLY A 404 -5.06 -0.53 -25.38
CA GLY A 404 -5.46 -0.65 -26.78
C GLY A 404 -5.44 -2.09 -27.30
N ASN A 405 -5.62 -3.07 -26.39
CA ASN A 405 -5.68 -4.49 -26.68
C ASN A 405 -7.09 -4.98 -27.01
N ILE A 406 -8.11 -4.20 -26.64
CA ILE A 406 -9.54 -4.44 -26.88
C ILE A 406 -10.16 -3.16 -27.44
N LYS A 407 -10.92 -3.27 -28.54
CA LYS A 407 -11.66 -2.18 -29.20
C LYS A 407 -13.13 -2.51 -29.49
N SER A 408 -13.61 -3.69 -29.10
CA SER A 408 -14.98 -4.16 -29.30
C SER A 408 -15.36 -5.26 -28.30
N VAL A 409 -16.63 -5.68 -28.31
CA VAL A 409 -17.08 -6.87 -27.55
C VAL A 409 -16.30 -8.12 -28.01
N ASP A 410 -16.11 -8.27 -29.32
CA ASP A 410 -15.51 -9.45 -29.94
C ASP A 410 -14.00 -9.53 -29.68
N ASP A 411 -13.33 -8.38 -29.58
CA ASP A 411 -11.97 -8.29 -29.05
C ASP A 411 -11.90 -8.72 -27.58
N ALA A 412 -12.91 -8.34 -26.77
CA ALA A 412 -12.97 -8.71 -25.35
C ALA A 412 -13.16 -10.23 -25.17
N LEU A 413 -14.07 -10.84 -25.95
CA LEU A 413 -14.20 -12.29 -26.03
C LEU A 413 -12.91 -12.95 -26.56
N SER A 414 -12.28 -12.39 -27.59
CA SER A 414 -11.02 -12.90 -28.17
C SER A 414 -9.82 -12.76 -27.24
N TRP A 415 -9.87 -11.84 -26.28
CA TRP A 415 -8.95 -11.77 -25.15
C TRP A 415 -9.28 -12.82 -24.08
N VAL A 416 -10.54 -12.95 -23.66
CA VAL A 416 -11.01 -13.99 -22.72
C VAL A 416 -10.62 -15.38 -23.21
N LYS A 417 -10.78 -15.70 -24.51
CA LYS A 417 -10.36 -16.97 -25.14
C LYS A 417 -8.87 -17.32 -24.96
N ARG A 418 -8.02 -16.36 -24.55
CA ARG A 418 -6.57 -16.55 -24.30
C ARG A 418 -6.22 -16.62 -22.79
N THR A 419 -7.20 -16.53 -21.90
CA THR A 419 -7.06 -16.59 -20.44
C THR A 419 -7.26 -18.03 -19.91
N TYR A 420 -6.92 -18.26 -18.63
CA TYR A 420 -7.15 -19.57 -17.99
C TYR A 420 -8.62 -19.76 -17.62
N PHE A 421 -9.30 -18.66 -17.27
CA PHE A 421 -10.73 -18.55 -17.06
C PHE A 421 -11.54 -19.14 -18.21
N TYR A 422 -11.21 -18.90 -19.48
CA TYR A 422 -11.93 -19.55 -20.60
C TYR A 422 -11.77 -21.07 -20.61
N VAL A 423 -10.55 -21.59 -20.40
CA VAL A 423 -10.29 -23.03 -20.34
C VAL A 423 -11.07 -23.69 -19.20
N ARG A 424 -11.15 -23.04 -18.04
CA ARG A 424 -11.89 -23.54 -16.89
C ARG A 424 -13.40 -23.34 -16.98
N PHE A 425 -13.89 -22.22 -17.53
CA PHE A 425 -15.31 -21.99 -17.76
C PHE A 425 -15.90 -23.04 -18.71
N LEU A 426 -15.20 -23.40 -19.80
CA LEU A 426 -15.62 -24.50 -20.67
C LEU A 426 -15.64 -25.87 -19.96
N SER A 427 -14.86 -26.04 -18.89
CA SER A 427 -14.71 -27.30 -18.15
C SER A 427 -15.65 -27.42 -16.94
N ASN A 428 -16.05 -26.29 -16.34
CA ASN A 428 -16.92 -26.20 -15.16
C ASN A 428 -17.70 -24.87 -15.16
N PRO A 429 -18.69 -24.66 -16.07
CA PRO A 429 -19.39 -23.37 -16.18
C PRO A 429 -20.12 -22.97 -14.90
N SER A 430 -20.61 -23.98 -14.16
CA SER A 430 -21.37 -23.87 -12.91
C SER A 430 -20.61 -23.29 -11.72
N TYR A 431 -19.28 -23.16 -11.79
CA TYR A 431 -18.48 -22.56 -10.72
C TYR A 431 -18.48 -21.02 -10.75
N TYR A 432 -18.83 -20.41 -11.88
CA TYR A 432 -18.53 -19.01 -12.17
C TYR A 432 -19.70 -18.04 -11.98
N ASP A 433 -20.86 -18.53 -11.53
CA ASP A 433 -22.11 -17.77 -11.31
C ASP A 433 -22.57 -16.91 -12.51
N ILE A 434 -22.12 -17.24 -13.74
CA ILE A 434 -22.51 -16.54 -14.97
C ILE A 434 -23.88 -17.05 -15.45
N PRO A 435 -24.92 -16.19 -15.55
CA PRO A 435 -26.23 -16.61 -16.01
C PRO A 435 -26.21 -17.15 -17.45
N LYS A 436 -26.81 -18.32 -17.67
CA LYS A 436 -26.98 -18.91 -19.00
C LYS A 436 -28.15 -18.27 -19.75
N LYS A 437 -28.02 -16.98 -20.08
CA LYS A 437 -29.04 -16.21 -20.83
C LYS A 437 -29.21 -16.71 -22.27
N SER A 438 -28.13 -17.22 -22.88
CA SER A 438 -28.05 -17.60 -24.29
C SER A 438 -27.71 -19.07 -24.54
N THR A 439 -27.96 -19.53 -25.77
CA THR A 439 -27.60 -20.86 -26.24
C THR A 439 -26.10 -20.93 -26.56
N GLY A 440 -25.36 -21.74 -25.77
CA GLY A 440 -23.95 -22.04 -25.99
C GLY A 440 -22.98 -21.21 -25.12
N LEU A 441 -21.95 -21.88 -24.61
CA LEU A 441 -21.06 -21.32 -23.57
C LEU A 441 -20.29 -20.06 -24.03
N GLU A 442 -19.95 -19.94 -25.30
CA GLU A 442 -19.26 -18.73 -25.79
C GLU A 442 -20.18 -17.51 -25.87
N ASN A 443 -21.48 -17.71 -26.13
CA ASN A 443 -22.47 -16.62 -26.12
C ASN A 443 -22.68 -16.10 -24.70
N CYS A 444 -22.72 -16.98 -23.69
CA CYS A 444 -22.74 -16.58 -22.28
C CYS A 444 -21.51 -15.74 -21.88
N LEU A 445 -20.33 -16.05 -22.45
CA LEU A 445 -19.12 -15.24 -22.24
C LEU A 445 -19.14 -13.91 -23.01
N LEU A 446 -19.74 -13.87 -24.20
CA LEU A 446 -19.97 -12.63 -24.95
C LEU A 446 -20.90 -11.70 -24.18
N GLU A 447 -22.01 -12.22 -23.64
CA GLU A 447 -22.95 -11.49 -22.78
C GLU A 447 -22.29 -11.01 -21.49
N PHE A 448 -21.51 -11.87 -20.81
CA PHE A 448 -20.71 -11.48 -19.66
C PHE A 448 -19.76 -10.30 -19.98
N CYS A 449 -19.14 -10.28 -21.16
CA CYS A 449 -18.34 -9.15 -21.62
C CYS A 449 -19.18 -7.89 -21.89
N LYS A 450 -20.37 -8.02 -22.50
CA LYS A 450 -21.31 -6.91 -22.75
C LYS A 450 -21.82 -6.28 -21.44
N ASP A 451 -22.31 -7.09 -20.50
CA ASP A 451 -22.83 -6.64 -19.21
C ASP A 451 -21.76 -5.84 -18.43
N HIS A 452 -20.51 -6.32 -18.45
CA HIS A 452 -19.39 -5.62 -17.82
C HIS A 452 -18.99 -4.33 -18.56
N ALA A 453 -18.92 -4.35 -19.89
CA ALA A 453 -18.63 -3.15 -20.67
C ALA A 453 -19.70 -2.06 -20.47
N PHE A 454 -20.99 -2.43 -20.47
CA PHE A 454 -22.10 -1.51 -20.18
C PHE A 454 -21.98 -0.89 -18.78
N SER A 455 -21.63 -1.69 -17.76
CA SER A 455 -21.35 -1.20 -16.40
C SER A 455 -20.20 -0.17 -16.38
N LEU A 456 -19.15 -0.39 -17.17
CA LEU A 456 -18.01 0.54 -17.30
C LEU A 456 -18.35 1.82 -18.06
N VAL A 457 -19.25 1.76 -19.05
CA VAL A 457 -19.81 2.94 -19.74
C VAL A 457 -20.68 3.76 -18.78
N LYS A 458 -21.60 3.12 -18.05
CA LYS A 458 -22.49 3.74 -17.07
C LYS A 458 -21.73 4.49 -15.97
N GLU A 459 -20.56 3.97 -15.56
CA GLU A 459 -19.67 4.59 -14.59
C GLU A 459 -18.58 5.49 -15.23
N LYS A 460 -18.73 5.84 -16.52
CA LYS A 460 -17.88 6.78 -17.29
C LYS A 460 -16.39 6.42 -17.40
N LEU A 461 -16.03 5.13 -17.26
CA LEU A 461 -14.64 4.64 -17.35
C LEU A 461 -14.20 4.31 -18.78
N ILE A 462 -15.14 3.97 -19.65
CA ILE A 462 -14.94 3.79 -21.10
C ILE A 462 -16.09 4.48 -21.86
N SER A 463 -15.87 4.80 -23.13
CA SER A 463 -16.95 5.11 -24.07
C SER A 463 -17.58 3.84 -24.63
N GLU A 464 -18.77 3.95 -25.22
CA GLU A 464 -19.45 2.88 -25.97
C GLU A 464 -18.56 2.28 -27.08
N ASN A 465 -17.79 3.13 -27.78
CA ASN A 465 -16.80 2.74 -28.78
C ASN A 465 -15.51 2.09 -28.19
N TYR A 466 -15.56 1.54 -26.98
CA TYR A 466 -14.42 0.90 -26.29
C TYR A 466 -13.15 1.77 -26.25
N VAL A 467 -13.29 3.09 -26.05
CA VAL A 467 -12.17 4.00 -25.80
C VAL A 467 -12.10 4.29 -24.31
N CYS A 468 -10.90 4.19 -23.71
CA CYS A 468 -10.71 4.49 -22.29
C CYS A 468 -10.83 6.00 -22.02
N THR A 469 -11.64 6.40 -21.03
CA THR A 469 -11.75 7.81 -20.61
C THR A 469 -10.56 8.21 -19.72
N ALA A 470 -10.42 9.50 -19.40
CA ALA A 470 -9.43 9.96 -18.42
C ALA A 470 -9.61 9.27 -17.06
N TYR A 471 -10.85 9.03 -16.63
CA TYR A 471 -11.17 8.31 -15.40
C TYR A 471 -10.69 6.84 -15.46
N GLY A 472 -11.01 6.11 -16.53
CA GLY A 472 -10.56 4.73 -16.72
C GLY A 472 -9.03 4.61 -16.85
N TYR A 473 -8.40 5.58 -17.50
CA TYR A 473 -6.95 5.67 -17.63
C TYR A 473 -6.30 5.91 -16.27
N SER A 474 -6.81 6.86 -15.48
CA SER A 474 -6.35 7.13 -14.12
C SER A 474 -6.49 5.90 -13.21
N MET A 475 -7.65 5.24 -13.21
CA MET A 475 -7.90 4.00 -12.48
C MET A 475 -6.86 2.92 -12.86
N THR A 476 -6.65 2.73 -14.16
CA THR A 476 -5.70 1.76 -14.71
C THR A 476 -4.26 2.05 -14.31
N MET A 477 -3.84 3.31 -14.40
CA MET A 477 -2.43 3.71 -14.35
C MET A 477 -1.92 3.99 -12.94
N HIS A 478 -2.82 4.22 -11.98
CA HIS A 478 -2.52 4.30 -10.54
C HIS A 478 -2.91 3.02 -9.79
N TYR A 479 -3.58 2.06 -10.44
CA TYR A 479 -4.02 0.77 -9.88
C TYR A 479 -5.04 0.96 -8.74
N ILE A 480 -6.12 1.68 -9.04
CA ILE A 480 -7.21 1.99 -8.10
C ILE A 480 -8.36 0.98 -8.28
N CYS A 481 -9.01 0.60 -7.19
CA CYS A 481 -10.15 -0.31 -7.25
C CYS A 481 -11.38 0.33 -7.93
N PHE A 482 -12.18 -0.49 -8.63
CA PHE A 482 -13.38 -0.04 -9.35
C PHE A 482 -14.37 0.70 -8.43
N ASP A 483 -14.67 0.14 -7.25
CA ASP A 483 -15.54 0.76 -6.24
C ASP A 483 -15.03 2.14 -5.79
N THR A 484 -13.72 2.27 -5.58
CA THR A 484 -13.09 3.53 -5.19
C THR A 484 -13.27 4.57 -6.29
N MET A 485 -12.91 4.25 -7.54
CA MET A 485 -13.03 5.19 -8.65
C MET A 485 -14.49 5.60 -8.91
N LYS A 486 -15.43 4.64 -8.85
CA LYS A 486 -16.88 4.89 -8.89
C LYS A 486 -17.33 5.89 -7.80
N SER A 487 -16.81 5.78 -6.58
CA SER A 487 -17.08 6.75 -5.51
C SER A 487 -16.40 8.11 -5.71
N LEU A 488 -15.24 8.18 -6.39
CA LEU A 488 -14.57 9.45 -6.71
C LEU A 488 -15.34 10.22 -7.80
N ILE A 489 -15.74 9.54 -8.87
CA ILE A 489 -16.48 10.15 -9.98
C ILE A 489 -17.80 10.75 -9.48
N LYS A 490 -18.47 10.08 -8.54
CA LYS A 490 -19.77 10.47 -7.95
C LYS A 490 -19.67 11.43 -6.75
N ALA A 491 -18.48 11.90 -6.38
CA ALA A 491 -18.36 12.91 -5.32
C ALA A 491 -19.04 14.23 -5.71
N LYS A 492 -19.45 15.06 -4.73
CA LYS A 492 -19.88 16.44 -5.01
C LYS A 492 -18.72 17.30 -5.52
N SER A 493 -19.03 18.43 -6.15
CA SER A 493 -18.04 19.44 -6.54
C SER A 493 -17.67 20.35 -5.36
N GLN A 494 -16.63 21.16 -5.53
CA GLN A 494 -16.16 22.18 -4.57
C GLN A 494 -15.86 21.65 -3.15
N LEU A 495 -15.25 20.47 -3.06
CA LEU A 495 -15.01 19.77 -1.79
C LEU A 495 -14.01 20.48 -0.88
N THR A 496 -14.33 20.52 0.42
CA THR A 496 -13.42 20.94 1.47
C THR A 496 -12.34 19.88 1.77
N ILE A 497 -11.26 20.28 2.44
CA ILE A 497 -10.18 19.37 2.88
C ILE A 497 -10.72 18.29 3.85
N ALA A 498 -11.74 18.61 4.66
CA ALA A 498 -12.39 17.65 5.55
C ALA A 498 -13.10 16.54 4.75
N GLU A 499 -13.88 16.92 3.74
CA GLU A 499 -14.65 15.99 2.91
C GLU A 499 -13.73 15.17 1.99
N LEU A 500 -12.62 15.74 1.52
CA LEU A 500 -11.58 15.00 0.81
C LEU A 500 -10.93 13.93 1.70
N LEU A 501 -10.69 14.19 2.98
CA LEU A 501 -10.27 13.16 3.94
C LEU A 501 -11.34 12.08 4.15
N ASP A 502 -12.62 12.46 4.18
CA ASP A 502 -13.74 11.54 4.36
C ASP A 502 -14.00 10.65 3.13
N ILE A 503 -13.75 11.15 1.91
CA ILE A 503 -13.75 10.35 0.67
C ILE A 503 -12.52 9.42 0.66
N LEU A 504 -11.32 9.98 0.90
CA LEU A 504 -10.05 9.26 0.92
C LEU A 504 -10.05 8.09 1.93
N SER A 505 -10.65 8.30 3.11
CA SER A 505 -10.70 7.28 4.17
C SER A 505 -11.67 6.12 3.92
N ARG A 506 -12.62 6.28 2.98
CA ARG A 506 -13.59 5.24 2.58
C ARG A 506 -13.14 4.42 1.36
N ALA A 507 -11.95 4.71 0.80
CA ALA A 507 -11.42 3.99 -0.35
C ALA A 507 -11.29 2.48 -0.08
N LYS A 508 -11.74 1.66 -1.05
CA LYS A 508 -11.80 0.19 -0.97
C LYS A 508 -10.45 -0.44 -0.66
N GLU A 509 -9.36 0.20 -1.06
CA GLU A 509 -7.97 -0.11 -0.70
C GLU A 509 -7.69 -0.29 0.80
N PHE A 510 -8.53 0.28 1.68
CA PHE A 510 -8.37 0.22 3.12
C PHE A 510 -9.30 -0.80 3.82
N SER A 511 -10.01 -1.66 3.06
CA SER A 511 -10.94 -2.68 3.59
C SER A 511 -10.37 -3.56 4.71
N ASP A 512 -9.07 -3.82 4.63
CA ASP A 512 -8.32 -4.75 5.48
C ASP A 512 -8.01 -4.11 6.85
N ILE A 513 -8.07 -2.77 6.96
CA ILE A 513 -7.79 -2.03 8.19
C ILE A 513 -9.09 -1.85 8.98
N LYS A 514 -9.43 -2.87 9.76
CA LYS A 514 -10.63 -2.84 10.63
C LYS A 514 -10.32 -2.23 12.00
N LEU A 515 -11.29 -1.49 12.55
CA LEU A 515 -11.23 -0.95 13.92
C LEU A 515 -11.69 -2.02 14.91
N LYS A 516 -10.79 -2.48 15.80
CA LYS A 516 -11.12 -3.54 16.78
C LYS A 516 -11.67 -2.93 18.06
N HIS A 517 -12.51 -3.67 18.80
CA HIS A 517 -13.14 -3.16 20.04
C HIS A 517 -12.12 -2.59 21.05
N GLN A 518 -11.03 -3.32 21.30
CA GLN A 518 -9.93 -2.89 22.19
C GLN A 518 -9.21 -1.62 21.71
N GLU A 519 -9.29 -1.27 20.43
CA GLU A 519 -8.66 -0.10 19.83
C GLU A 519 -9.52 1.16 19.97
N LYS A 520 -10.83 1.03 20.24
CA LYS A 520 -11.77 2.18 20.31
C LYS A 520 -11.32 3.26 21.30
N ARG A 521 -10.88 2.89 22.52
CA ARG A 521 -10.35 3.88 23.50
C ARG A 521 -9.12 4.62 22.97
N PHE A 522 -8.20 3.90 22.34
CA PHE A 522 -6.95 4.46 21.81
C PHE A 522 -7.21 5.48 20.70
N TYR A 523 -8.11 5.18 19.75
CA TYR A 523 -8.46 6.14 18.70
C TYR A 523 -9.32 7.31 19.21
N LYS A 524 -10.17 7.13 20.23
CA LYS A 524 -10.90 8.25 20.86
C LYS A 524 -9.97 9.25 21.57
N GLU A 525 -8.92 8.76 22.24
CA GLU A 525 -7.92 9.62 22.87
C GLU A 525 -7.15 10.47 21.85
N ILE A 526 -6.85 9.89 20.67
CA ILE A 526 -6.27 10.62 19.54
C ILE A 526 -7.28 11.60 18.91
N ASN A 527 -8.55 11.20 18.76
CA ASN A 527 -9.62 12.03 18.19
C ASN A 527 -9.88 13.32 18.99
N ASN A 528 -9.65 13.28 20.30
CA ASN A 528 -9.87 14.40 21.22
C ASN A 528 -8.63 15.32 21.36
N SER A 529 -7.59 15.13 20.53
CA SER A 529 -6.39 15.97 20.56
C SER A 529 -6.61 17.30 19.83
N SER A 530 -6.17 18.41 20.43
CA SER A 530 -6.14 19.73 19.79
C SER A 530 -5.20 19.84 18.58
N LEU A 531 -4.36 18.83 18.33
CA LEU A 531 -3.52 18.73 17.12
C LEU A 531 -4.25 18.05 15.94
N LEU A 532 -5.47 17.54 16.16
CA LEU A 532 -6.28 16.92 15.12
C LEU A 532 -7.20 17.96 14.47
N ARG A 533 -6.92 18.33 13.22
CA ARG A 533 -7.57 19.47 12.55
C ARG A 533 -9.04 19.22 12.17
N TYR A 534 -9.39 17.97 11.85
CA TYR A 534 -10.72 17.55 11.43
C TYR A 534 -11.16 16.31 12.23
N PRO A 535 -11.58 16.46 13.51
CA PRO A 535 -12.01 15.36 14.34
C PRO A 535 -13.23 14.63 13.76
N CYS A 536 -13.35 13.34 14.04
CA CYS A 536 -14.48 12.52 13.62
C CYS A 536 -15.71 12.82 14.49
N SER A 537 -16.81 13.25 13.86
CA SER A 537 -18.02 13.73 14.54
C SER A 537 -18.69 12.67 15.42
N ASN A 538 -18.77 11.42 14.95
CA ASN A 538 -19.38 10.32 15.71
C ASN A 538 -18.37 9.63 16.64
N SER A 539 -17.83 10.39 17.60
CA SER A 539 -16.89 9.87 18.60
C SER A 539 -17.46 8.75 19.49
N LYS A 540 -18.79 8.51 19.47
CA LYS A 540 -19.44 7.36 20.09
C LYS A 540 -19.27 6.10 19.23
N ASN A 541 -19.79 6.11 18.01
CA ASN A 541 -19.80 4.99 17.06
C ASN A 541 -18.80 5.21 15.91
N MET A 542 -17.51 5.04 16.23
CA MET A 542 -16.44 5.15 15.23
C MET A 542 -16.39 3.94 14.29
N GLU A 543 -16.13 4.21 13.02
CA GLU A 543 -16.00 3.24 11.93
C GLU A 543 -14.54 2.88 11.58
N HIS A 544 -14.36 2.03 10.56
CA HIS A 544 -13.07 1.75 9.92
C HIS A 544 -12.51 2.96 9.14
N SER A 545 -13.39 3.73 8.52
CA SER A 545 -13.11 5.00 7.84
C SER A 545 -12.49 6.03 8.81
N ASP A 546 -13.12 6.26 9.96
CA ASP A 546 -12.60 7.13 11.03
C ASP A 546 -11.17 6.73 11.46
N LYS A 547 -10.92 5.43 11.60
CA LYS A 547 -9.58 4.91 11.93
C LYS A 547 -8.54 5.32 10.88
N ILE A 548 -8.87 5.25 9.59
CA ILE A 548 -7.98 5.73 8.51
C ILE A 548 -7.82 7.25 8.55
N LYS A 549 -8.91 8.01 8.67
CA LYS A 549 -8.90 9.48 8.76
C LYS A 549 -8.01 9.97 9.92
N ILE A 550 -8.10 9.32 11.07
CA ILE A 550 -7.27 9.61 12.25
C ILE A 550 -5.80 9.19 12.03
N ILE A 551 -5.53 8.03 11.43
CA ILE A 551 -4.16 7.58 11.10
C ILE A 551 -3.44 8.58 10.19
N ILE A 552 -4.13 9.12 9.18
CA ILE A 552 -3.58 10.13 8.27
C ILE A 552 -3.27 11.41 9.06
N GLN A 553 -4.27 11.98 9.73
CA GLN A 553 -4.12 13.24 10.44
C GLN A 553 -3.11 13.19 11.60
N PHE A 554 -2.95 12.04 12.27
CA PHE A 554 -1.94 11.83 13.32
C PHE A 554 -0.51 12.05 12.81
N GLU A 555 -0.19 11.57 11.60
CA GLU A 555 1.12 11.82 10.97
C GLU A 555 1.27 13.30 10.59
N LEU A 556 0.23 13.92 10.03
CA LEU A 556 0.25 15.33 9.59
C LEU A 556 0.40 16.31 10.77
N GLY A 557 -0.32 16.05 11.88
CA GLY A 557 -0.22 16.83 13.12
C GLY A 557 1.09 16.61 13.90
N GLY A 558 1.89 15.60 13.56
CA GLY A 558 3.14 15.28 14.26
C GLY A 558 2.92 14.75 15.69
N MET A 559 1.78 14.09 15.90
CA MET A 559 1.29 13.70 17.22
C MET A 559 2.15 12.61 17.88
N GLU A 560 2.11 12.58 19.22
CA GLU A 560 2.72 11.55 20.05
C GLU A 560 1.68 10.47 20.40
N LEU A 561 2.10 9.22 20.58
CA LEU A 561 1.19 8.09 20.83
C LEU A 561 0.68 8.12 22.29
N PRO A 562 -0.61 7.78 22.54
CA PRO A 562 -1.13 7.50 23.87
C PRO A 562 -0.21 6.59 24.69
N ASN A 563 0.14 7.00 25.91
CA ASN A 563 1.17 6.34 26.73
C ASN A 563 0.63 5.55 27.94
N TYR A 564 -0.69 5.32 28.04
CA TYR A 564 -1.24 4.43 29.06
C TYR A 564 -0.89 2.96 28.80
N SER A 565 -0.90 2.13 29.85
CA SER A 565 -0.41 0.74 29.81
C SER A 565 -1.08 -0.17 28.77
N GLY A 566 -2.35 0.08 28.46
CA GLY A 566 -3.08 -0.58 27.37
C GLY A 566 -2.65 -0.10 25.97
N ALA A 567 -2.41 1.20 25.79
CA ALA A 567 -2.01 1.78 24.51
C ALA A 567 -0.64 1.30 24.02
N MET A 568 0.33 1.12 24.94
CA MET A 568 1.66 0.59 24.59
C MET A 568 1.59 -0.76 23.86
N LYS A 569 0.60 -1.61 24.17
CA LYS A 569 0.36 -2.88 23.47
C LYS A 569 -0.18 -2.71 22.04
N LEU A 570 -0.81 -1.57 21.76
CA LEU A 570 -1.40 -1.22 20.46
C LEU A 570 -0.44 -0.44 19.54
N HIS A 571 0.63 0.17 20.08
CA HIS A 571 1.61 0.96 19.31
C HIS A 571 2.12 0.21 18.06
N SER A 572 2.50 -1.07 18.19
CA SER A 572 2.99 -1.86 17.05
C SER A 572 1.90 -2.25 16.04
N ALA A 573 0.62 -2.21 16.42
CA ALA A 573 -0.48 -2.40 15.48
C ALA A 573 -0.74 -1.09 14.71
N PHE A 574 -0.88 0.02 15.43
CA PHE A 574 -1.02 1.36 14.85
C PHE A 574 0.09 1.70 13.84
N LEU A 575 1.35 1.38 14.16
CA LEU A 575 2.47 1.60 13.24
C LEU A 575 2.41 0.72 11.97
N GLY A 576 1.82 -0.48 12.06
CA GLY A 576 1.56 -1.35 10.92
C GLY A 576 0.44 -0.81 10.03
N ASP A 577 -0.70 -0.47 10.65
CA ASP A 577 -1.85 0.14 9.98
C ASP A 577 -1.42 1.45 9.28
N LYS A 578 -0.70 2.33 9.98
CA LYS A 578 -0.11 3.57 9.44
C LYS A 578 0.83 3.33 8.26
N PHE A 579 1.67 2.31 8.31
CA PHE A 579 2.58 1.98 7.19
C PHE A 579 1.79 1.55 5.95
N TYR A 580 0.72 0.76 6.13
CA TYR A 580 -0.18 0.37 5.04
C TYR A 580 -0.94 1.60 4.49
N THR A 581 -1.56 2.41 5.36
CA THR A 581 -2.28 3.62 4.95
C THR A 581 -1.42 4.55 4.10
N PHE A 582 -0.23 4.92 4.60
CA PHE A 582 0.68 5.83 3.88
C PHE A 582 1.32 5.24 2.62
N LYS A 583 1.19 3.93 2.39
CA LYS A 583 1.62 3.28 1.15
C LYS A 583 0.58 3.35 0.04
N HIS A 584 -0.71 3.31 0.37
CA HIS A 584 -1.80 3.33 -0.62
C HIS A 584 -2.39 4.73 -0.82
N VAL A 585 -2.31 5.61 0.18
CA VAL A 585 -2.89 6.96 0.14
C VAL A 585 -2.40 7.81 -1.05
N ALA A 586 -1.10 7.74 -1.40
CA ALA A 586 -0.52 8.60 -2.44
C ALA A 586 -1.02 8.29 -3.86
N ARG A 587 -1.28 7.01 -4.18
CA ARG A 587 -1.86 6.64 -5.49
C ARG A 587 -3.34 7.06 -5.57
N ILE A 588 -4.09 6.91 -4.48
CA ILE A 588 -5.49 7.33 -4.40
C ILE A 588 -5.58 8.86 -4.55
N MET A 589 -4.74 9.62 -3.84
CA MET A 589 -4.63 11.08 -4.02
C MET A 589 -4.25 11.49 -5.44
N THR A 590 -3.46 10.70 -6.18
CA THR A 590 -3.15 11.01 -7.58
C THR A 590 -4.38 10.83 -8.48
N ALA A 591 -5.17 9.77 -8.25
CA ALA A 591 -6.44 9.58 -8.96
C ALA A 591 -7.50 10.64 -8.61
N ILE A 592 -7.54 11.10 -7.35
CA ILE A 592 -8.39 12.22 -6.91
C ILE A 592 -8.04 13.50 -7.67
N LEU A 593 -6.75 13.81 -7.87
CA LEU A 593 -6.33 14.95 -8.69
C LEU A 593 -6.83 14.80 -10.14
N ASP A 594 -6.58 13.64 -10.78
CA ASP A 594 -7.01 13.41 -12.16
C ASP A 594 -8.53 13.54 -12.35
N VAL A 595 -9.34 13.07 -11.37
CA VAL A 595 -10.80 13.18 -11.38
C VAL A 595 -11.26 14.64 -11.38
N PHE A 596 -10.65 15.51 -10.56
CA PHE A 596 -11.03 16.94 -10.53
C PHE A 596 -10.45 17.75 -11.70
N VAL A 597 -9.35 17.29 -12.31
CA VAL A 597 -8.88 17.82 -13.60
C VAL A 597 -9.92 17.56 -14.70
N GLU A 598 -10.40 16.33 -14.84
CA GLU A 598 -11.38 15.97 -15.87
C GLU A 598 -12.74 16.67 -15.65
N ARG A 599 -13.18 16.80 -14.39
CA ARG A 599 -14.39 17.57 -14.00
C ARG A 599 -14.22 19.09 -14.12
N ARG A 600 -13.00 19.59 -14.35
CA ARG A 600 -12.62 21.01 -14.33
C ARG A 600 -12.96 21.76 -13.03
N ASP A 601 -12.98 21.05 -11.90
CA ASP A 601 -13.26 21.62 -10.58
C ASP A 601 -11.94 22.09 -9.93
N ALA A 602 -11.61 23.37 -10.10
CA ALA A 602 -10.35 23.88 -9.56
C ALA A 602 -10.37 24.01 -8.04
N ILE A 603 -11.53 24.17 -7.40
CA ILE A 603 -11.65 24.25 -5.93
C ILE A 603 -11.28 22.91 -5.30
N SER A 604 -11.92 21.82 -5.73
CA SER A 604 -11.58 20.46 -5.28
C SER A 604 -10.14 20.09 -5.66
N LEU A 605 -9.65 20.52 -6.83
CA LEU A 605 -8.27 20.24 -7.27
C LEU A 605 -7.22 20.97 -6.41
N LYS A 606 -7.44 22.26 -6.06
CA LYS A 606 -6.57 23.03 -5.16
C LYS A 606 -6.49 22.37 -3.78
N ASN A 607 -7.63 22.03 -3.20
CA ASN A 607 -7.71 21.36 -1.89
C ASN A 607 -7.07 19.96 -1.91
N SER A 608 -7.23 19.22 -3.01
CA SER A 608 -6.58 17.92 -3.22
C SER A 608 -5.06 18.05 -3.40
N SER A 609 -4.58 19.11 -4.06
CA SER A 609 -3.15 19.41 -4.23
C SER A 609 -2.49 19.78 -2.89
N TYR A 610 -3.16 20.61 -2.08
CA TYR A 610 -2.76 20.90 -0.68
C TYR A 610 -2.65 19.61 0.15
N LEU A 611 -3.68 18.76 0.12
CA LEU A 611 -3.70 17.51 0.88
C LEU A 611 -2.63 16.53 0.40
N MET A 612 -2.37 16.45 -0.91
CA MET A 612 -1.26 15.66 -1.48
C MET A 612 0.11 16.14 -0.96
N ARG A 613 0.38 17.45 -0.99
CA ARG A 613 1.63 18.04 -0.45
C ARG A 613 1.81 17.71 1.02
N CYS A 614 0.75 17.87 1.83
CA CYS A 614 0.76 17.50 3.24
C CYS A 614 1.10 16.01 3.45
N ILE A 615 0.49 15.12 2.66
CA ILE A 615 0.68 13.66 2.74
C ILE A 615 2.12 13.24 2.36
N GLN A 616 2.69 13.81 1.29
CA GLN A 616 4.07 13.51 0.87
C GLN A 616 5.10 14.13 1.85
N GLY A 617 4.85 15.37 2.31
CA GLY A 617 5.64 16.05 3.33
C GLY A 617 5.52 15.44 4.73
N ARG A 618 4.46 14.67 5.00
CA ARG A 618 4.08 14.08 6.30
C ARG A 618 3.84 15.12 7.41
N CYS A 619 3.31 16.28 7.04
CA CYS A 619 3.05 17.40 7.93
C CYS A 619 1.89 18.26 7.37
N TRP A 620 1.20 19.01 8.23
CA TRP A 620 0.29 20.06 7.76
C TRP A 620 1.08 21.26 7.24
N GLU A 621 0.85 21.62 5.98
CA GLU A 621 1.33 22.85 5.34
C GLU A 621 0.73 24.09 6.03
N GLY A 622 1.57 25.10 6.28
CA GLY A 622 1.29 26.24 7.14
C GLY A 622 1.54 25.99 8.63
N THR A 623 2.38 25.01 9.02
CA THR A 623 2.69 24.72 10.43
C THR A 623 4.17 24.37 10.65
N PRO A 624 4.74 24.60 11.87
CA PRO A 624 6.14 24.23 12.15
C PRO A 624 6.48 22.74 12.01
N ASN A 625 5.49 21.86 11.85
CA ASN A 625 5.73 20.48 11.46
C ASN A 625 6.39 20.34 10.06
N GLU A 626 6.36 21.37 9.21
CA GLU A 626 7.12 21.41 7.94
C GLU A 626 8.62 21.16 8.14
N LEU A 627 9.19 21.56 9.28
CA LEU A 627 10.59 21.31 9.62
C LEU A 627 10.90 19.80 9.78
N ARG A 628 9.88 18.94 10.01
CA ARG A 628 10.03 17.45 9.98
C ARG A 628 10.35 16.91 8.59
N GLN A 629 10.25 17.73 7.55
CA GLN A 629 10.67 17.33 6.22
C GLN A 629 12.19 17.17 6.12
N LEU A 630 12.96 17.87 6.98
CA LEU A 630 14.42 17.87 6.98
C LEU A 630 15.01 16.59 7.59
N GLU A 631 16.12 16.10 7.00
CA GLU A 631 16.77 14.88 7.50
C GLU A 631 17.27 15.04 8.96
N GLY A 632 16.79 14.18 9.85
CA GLY A 632 17.16 14.18 11.28
C GLY A 632 16.28 15.04 12.20
N VAL A 633 15.26 15.74 11.67
CA VAL A 633 14.34 16.57 12.46
C VAL A 633 13.05 15.80 12.78
N GLY A 634 12.94 15.29 14.01
CA GLY A 634 11.69 14.71 14.53
C GLY A 634 10.81 15.77 15.24
N PRO A 635 9.64 15.38 15.80
CA PRO A 635 8.78 16.30 16.57
C PRO A 635 9.50 17.01 17.73
N ALA A 636 10.41 16.31 18.42
CA ALA A 636 11.28 16.92 19.45
C ALA A 636 12.32 17.91 18.89
N GLY A 637 12.67 17.80 17.60
CA GLY A 637 13.48 18.78 16.88
C GLY A 637 12.68 20.03 16.51
N VAL A 638 11.42 19.87 16.06
CA VAL A 638 10.48 20.99 15.85
C VAL A 638 10.30 21.78 17.14
N LYS A 639 10.00 21.11 18.26
CA LYS A 639 9.84 21.76 19.58
C LYS A 639 11.07 22.62 19.96
N LYS A 640 12.29 22.17 19.62
CA LYS A 640 13.53 22.94 19.81
C LYS A 640 13.66 24.12 18.85
N PHE A 641 13.36 23.95 17.58
CA PHE A 641 13.40 25.04 16.59
C PHE A 641 12.37 26.14 16.93
N VAL A 642 11.14 25.77 17.27
CA VAL A 642 10.08 26.71 17.72
C VAL A 642 10.52 27.48 18.98
N SER A 643 11.21 26.84 19.93
CA SER A 643 11.77 27.54 21.11
C SER A 643 12.91 28.53 20.81
N HIS A 644 13.39 28.58 19.56
CA HIS A 644 14.36 29.56 19.04
C HIS A 644 13.75 30.43 17.92
N ASN A 645 12.41 30.52 17.84
CA ASN A 645 11.65 31.24 16.81
C ASN A 645 11.93 30.81 15.35
N ILE A 646 12.31 29.54 15.15
CA ILE A 646 12.45 28.93 13.82
C ILE A 646 11.15 28.16 13.55
N LEU A 647 10.29 28.72 12.71
CA LEU A 647 8.89 28.29 12.50
C LEU A 647 8.67 27.66 11.12
N CYS A 648 9.38 28.08 10.09
CA CYS A 648 9.26 27.53 8.73
C CYS A 648 10.61 27.13 8.11
N ILE A 649 10.56 26.57 6.89
CA ILE A 649 11.75 26.14 6.14
C ILE A 649 12.64 27.35 5.77
N GLU A 650 12.04 28.52 5.57
CA GLU A 650 12.72 29.77 5.22
C GLU A 650 13.56 30.30 6.38
N ASP A 651 13.04 30.26 7.62
CA ASP A 651 13.83 30.54 8.82
C ASP A 651 15.05 29.60 8.91
N ALA A 652 14.83 28.31 8.65
CA ALA A 652 15.89 27.31 8.67
C ALA A 652 16.92 27.49 7.53
N LYS A 653 16.53 28.05 6.37
CA LYS A 653 17.44 28.41 5.27
C LYS A 653 18.48 29.44 5.72
N CYS A 654 18.13 30.37 6.62
CA CYS A 654 19.03 31.40 7.13
C CYS A 654 20.12 30.89 8.10
N LEU A 655 19.90 29.74 8.77
CA LEU A 655 20.81 29.25 9.81
C LEU A 655 22.12 28.67 9.27
N SER A 656 23.24 28.93 9.97
CA SER A 656 24.49 28.16 9.80
C SER A 656 24.34 26.72 10.31
N ASP A 657 25.22 25.81 9.88
CA ASP A 657 25.20 24.43 10.38
C ASP A 657 25.61 24.32 11.86
N THR A 658 26.48 25.21 12.35
CA THR A 658 26.80 25.34 13.78
C THR A 658 25.59 25.81 14.62
N GLN A 659 24.79 26.76 14.12
CA GLN A 659 23.52 27.17 14.77
C GLN A 659 22.49 26.03 14.78
N ILE A 660 22.36 25.29 13.67
CA ILE A 660 21.48 24.11 13.61
C ILE A 660 21.90 23.05 14.64
N GLU A 661 23.20 22.77 14.76
CA GLU A 661 23.72 21.84 15.76
C GLU A 661 23.45 22.28 17.19
N TYR A 662 23.62 23.58 17.47
CA TYR A 662 23.35 24.18 18.77
C TYR A 662 21.86 24.10 19.12
N PHE A 663 20.96 24.59 18.26
CA PHE A 663 19.50 24.59 18.50
C PHE A 663 18.92 23.17 18.62
N LEU A 664 19.33 22.24 17.74
CA LEU A 664 18.88 20.86 17.82
C LEU A 664 19.60 20.04 18.91
N ALA A 665 20.66 20.58 19.52
CA ALA A 665 21.58 19.88 20.42
C ALA A 665 22.12 18.57 19.82
N GLN A 666 22.62 18.64 18.59
CA GLN A 666 23.23 17.52 17.87
C GLN A 666 24.74 17.40 18.14
N LYS A 667 25.39 16.39 17.55
CA LYS A 667 26.86 16.26 17.56
C LYS A 667 27.47 17.14 16.45
N PRO A 668 28.71 17.62 16.61
CA PRO A 668 29.43 18.31 15.53
C PRO A 668 29.48 17.52 14.22
N GLY A 669 29.27 18.21 13.10
CA GLY A 669 29.17 17.64 11.74
C GLY A 669 27.79 17.05 11.38
N ALA A 670 26.78 17.23 12.24
CA ALA A 670 25.41 16.78 11.97
C ALA A 670 24.55 17.87 11.31
N GLY A 671 24.75 19.14 11.66
CA GLY A 671 24.03 20.29 11.09
C GLY A 671 24.27 20.42 9.60
N THR A 672 25.47 20.05 9.14
CA THR A 672 25.81 20.02 7.70
C THR A 672 24.91 19.05 6.92
N LYS A 673 24.35 18.00 7.54
CA LYS A 673 23.33 17.13 6.91
C LYS A 673 22.00 17.85 6.76
N VAL A 674 21.55 18.54 7.82
CA VAL A 674 20.31 19.33 7.81
C VAL A 674 20.43 20.46 6.78
N LYS A 675 21.53 21.21 6.76
CA LYS A 675 21.81 22.28 5.79
C LYS A 675 21.85 21.76 4.34
N ARG A 676 22.45 20.58 4.10
CA ARG A 676 22.36 19.89 2.80
C ARG A 676 20.92 19.52 2.45
N SER A 677 20.16 18.96 3.39
CA SER A 677 18.75 18.63 3.23
C SER A 677 17.92 19.87 2.87
N ILE A 678 18.21 21.03 3.47
CA ILE A 678 17.59 22.32 3.14
C ILE A 678 18.00 22.79 1.72
N SER A 679 19.27 22.69 1.35
CA SER A 679 19.76 23.11 0.02
C SER A 679 19.18 22.31 -1.15
N CYS A 680 18.68 21.09 -0.90
CA CYS A 680 18.00 20.25 -1.90
C CYS A 680 16.53 20.64 -2.12
N ILE A 681 15.95 21.50 -1.28
CA ILE A 681 14.57 21.99 -1.43
C ILE A 681 14.55 22.96 -2.62
N PRO A 682 13.66 22.77 -3.60
CA PRO A 682 13.58 23.66 -4.76
C PRO A 682 13.13 25.06 -4.38
N ILE A 683 13.40 26.00 -5.28
CA ILE A 683 12.83 27.35 -5.29
C ILE A 683 12.01 27.44 -6.57
N LEU A 684 10.74 27.86 -6.44
CA LEU A 684 9.85 28.14 -7.55
C LEU A 684 9.76 29.65 -7.78
N ASP A 685 9.57 30.05 -9.04
CA ASP A 685 9.11 31.38 -9.40
C ASP A 685 7.96 31.28 -10.41
N LEU A 686 7.03 32.24 -10.39
CA LEU A 686 5.80 32.29 -11.17
C LEU A 686 5.47 33.74 -11.55
N ASP A 687 5.40 33.95 -12.86
CA ASP A 687 5.04 35.21 -13.51
C ASP A 687 3.87 34.97 -14.49
N ILE A 688 2.99 35.97 -14.62
CA ILE A 688 1.79 35.94 -15.48
C ILE A 688 1.70 37.26 -16.23
N LYS A 689 1.54 37.20 -17.54
CA LYS A 689 1.26 38.37 -18.39
C LYS A 689 0.01 38.13 -19.23
N LEU A 690 -0.82 39.15 -19.43
CA LEU A 690 -1.84 39.13 -20.48
C LEU A 690 -1.16 39.46 -21.81
N ARG A 691 -1.26 38.56 -22.79
CA ARG A 691 -0.62 38.72 -24.11
C ARG A 691 -1.55 39.35 -25.14
N SER A 692 -2.82 38.96 -25.14
CA SER A 692 -3.86 39.61 -25.94
C SER A 692 -5.26 39.33 -25.38
N GLN A 693 -6.21 40.15 -25.79
CA GLN A 693 -7.63 40.05 -25.46
C GLN A 693 -8.46 40.49 -26.68
N HIS A 694 -9.50 39.74 -26.99
CA HIS A 694 -10.39 39.96 -28.14
C HIS A 694 -11.83 39.57 -27.75
N LEU A 695 -12.85 40.17 -28.37
CA LEU A 695 -14.22 39.66 -28.28
C LEU A 695 -14.33 38.30 -28.98
N SER A 696 -15.34 37.52 -28.62
CA SER A 696 -15.50 36.13 -29.06
C SER A 696 -16.51 36.00 -30.19
N GLU A 697 -16.02 35.87 -31.43
CA GLU A 697 -16.76 35.58 -32.68
C GLU A 697 -17.75 34.39 -32.64
N LEU A 698 -17.87 33.69 -31.51
CA LEU A 698 -18.68 32.48 -31.28
C LEU A 698 -19.56 32.56 -30.02
N LEU A 699 -19.50 33.65 -29.25
CA LEU A 699 -20.23 33.86 -27.99
C LEU A 699 -20.36 35.37 -27.76
N CYS A 700 -21.53 35.95 -27.98
CA CYS A 700 -21.79 37.40 -27.93
C CYS A 700 -21.14 38.04 -26.69
N ASN A 701 -21.46 37.49 -25.52
CA ASN A 701 -21.06 38.04 -24.23
C ASN A 701 -19.81 37.36 -23.63
N ALA A 702 -18.74 37.20 -24.43
CA ALA A 702 -17.47 36.64 -23.94
C ALA A 702 -16.18 37.28 -24.50
N ILE A 703 -15.24 37.59 -23.60
CA ILE A 703 -13.90 38.09 -23.95
C ILE A 703 -12.88 36.95 -23.87
N LYS A 704 -12.16 36.73 -24.96
CA LYS A 704 -11.15 35.68 -25.14
C LYS A 704 -9.75 36.23 -24.84
N CYS A 705 -9.25 35.91 -23.65
CA CYS A 705 -7.92 36.32 -23.19
C CYS A 705 -6.87 35.21 -23.39
N VAL A 706 -5.66 35.62 -23.77
CA VAL A 706 -4.48 34.77 -23.88
C VAL A 706 -3.47 35.20 -22.82
N PHE A 707 -3.30 34.37 -21.79
CA PHE A 707 -2.31 34.56 -20.74
C PHE A 707 -1.01 33.86 -21.12
N GLU A 708 0.12 34.49 -20.80
CA GLU A 708 1.45 33.91 -20.86
C GLU A 708 1.93 33.65 -19.44
N VAL A 709 2.08 32.38 -19.09
CA VAL A 709 2.48 31.92 -17.76
C VAL A 709 3.93 31.43 -17.83
N THR A 710 4.80 32.01 -17.00
CA THR A 710 6.21 31.61 -16.90
C THR A 710 6.49 31.01 -15.53
N VAL A 711 7.03 29.79 -15.51
CA VAL A 711 7.44 29.09 -14.30
C VAL A 711 8.92 28.76 -14.37
N ALA A 712 9.68 29.12 -13.34
CA ALA A 712 11.10 28.74 -13.20
C ALA A 712 11.31 27.85 -11.98
N VAL A 713 12.29 26.95 -12.06
CA VAL A 713 12.67 26.07 -10.94
C VAL A 713 14.18 26.05 -10.76
N SER A 714 14.63 26.43 -9.56
CA SER A 714 16.04 26.31 -9.14
C SER A 714 16.18 25.22 -8.08
N THR A 715 17.03 24.22 -8.32
CA THR A 715 17.35 23.16 -7.35
C THR A 715 18.61 22.39 -7.76
N PRO A 716 19.46 21.94 -6.80
CA PRO A 716 20.60 21.08 -7.09
C PRO A 716 20.22 19.58 -7.28
N SER A 717 18.95 19.20 -7.11
CA SER A 717 18.49 17.82 -7.27
C SER A 717 17.12 17.75 -7.94
N THR A 718 16.88 16.75 -8.79
CA THR A 718 15.53 16.44 -9.32
C THR A 718 14.82 15.33 -8.54
N ILE A 719 15.40 14.90 -7.42
CA ILE A 719 14.96 13.75 -6.60
C ILE A 719 14.97 14.14 -5.11
N TRP A 720 13.86 13.90 -4.42
CA TRP A 720 13.71 14.08 -2.97
C TRP A 720 13.28 12.76 -2.34
N LYS A 721 13.90 12.36 -1.22
CA LYS A 721 13.58 11.12 -0.47
C LYS A 721 13.38 9.86 -1.35
N ASN A 722 14.19 9.72 -2.40
CA ASN A 722 14.14 8.66 -3.43
C ASN A 722 12.84 8.62 -4.29
N GLN A 723 12.11 9.73 -4.41
CA GLN A 723 11.05 10.00 -5.38
C GLN A 723 11.49 11.07 -6.38
N MET A 724 11.00 11.02 -7.63
CA MET A 724 11.14 12.13 -8.58
C MET A 724 10.20 13.28 -8.20
N MET A 725 10.68 14.51 -8.33
CA MET A 725 9.87 15.70 -8.03
C MET A 725 9.09 16.16 -9.27
N PHE A 726 7.85 16.59 -9.05
CA PHE A 726 6.95 17.15 -10.06
C PHE A 726 6.44 18.51 -9.57
N VAL A 727 6.41 19.49 -10.47
CA VAL A 727 5.67 20.74 -10.27
C VAL A 727 4.26 20.53 -10.78
N GLN A 728 3.27 20.83 -9.94
CA GLN A 728 1.87 20.97 -10.31
C GLN A 728 1.59 22.44 -10.55
N ILE A 729 1.09 22.78 -11.73
CA ILE A 729 0.62 24.11 -12.10
C ILE A 729 -0.88 24.01 -12.36
N ILE A 730 -1.67 24.87 -11.72
CA ILE A 730 -3.13 24.92 -11.79
C ILE A 730 -3.52 26.35 -12.14
N SER A 731 -4.22 26.54 -13.25
CA SER A 731 -4.73 27.84 -13.72
C SER A 731 -6.25 27.83 -13.76
N GLU A 732 -6.89 28.79 -13.11
CA GLU A 732 -8.35 28.87 -12.93
C GLU A 732 -8.90 30.27 -13.18
N ILE A 733 -10.20 30.34 -13.45
CA ILE A 733 -11.02 31.56 -13.40
C ILE A 733 -12.32 31.19 -12.68
N GLY A 734 -12.73 31.96 -11.66
CA GLY A 734 -14.01 31.74 -10.96
C GLY A 734 -14.18 30.35 -10.32
N GLY A 735 -13.08 29.67 -9.95
CA GLY A 735 -13.11 28.28 -9.44
C GLY A 735 -13.26 27.20 -10.52
N ARG A 736 -13.38 27.57 -11.80
CA ARG A 736 -13.35 26.66 -12.95
C ARG A 736 -11.90 26.48 -13.44
N LEU A 737 -11.50 25.24 -13.67
CA LEU A 737 -10.17 24.91 -14.19
C LEU A 737 -10.06 25.24 -15.68
N ILE A 738 -9.00 25.97 -16.03
CA ILE A 738 -8.63 26.31 -17.42
C ILE A 738 -7.48 25.43 -17.91
N ASP A 739 -6.40 25.32 -17.13
CA ASP A 739 -5.19 24.58 -17.51
C ASP A 739 -4.57 23.88 -16.28
N PHE A 740 -4.17 22.62 -16.45
CA PHE A 740 -3.44 21.84 -15.44
C PHE A 740 -2.21 21.18 -16.04
N ARG A 741 -1.06 21.32 -15.38
CA ARG A 741 0.21 20.74 -15.84
C ARG A 741 0.97 20.11 -14.68
N ARG A 742 1.29 18.82 -14.81
CA ARG A 742 2.13 18.08 -13.87
C ARG A 742 3.47 17.75 -14.54
N ILE A 743 4.47 18.61 -14.35
CA ILE A 743 5.73 18.57 -15.10
C ILE A 743 6.86 18.06 -14.18
N PRO A 744 7.63 17.02 -14.57
CA PRO A 744 8.80 16.60 -13.80
C PRO A 744 9.82 17.75 -13.69
N VAL A 745 10.40 17.98 -12.50
CA VAL A 745 11.38 19.06 -12.28
C VAL A 745 12.59 18.96 -13.24
N LYS A 746 13.00 17.74 -13.62
CA LYS A 746 14.03 17.52 -14.65
C LYS A 746 13.70 18.16 -16.02
N LYS A 747 12.43 18.39 -16.33
CA LYS A 747 11.96 19.04 -17.57
C LYS A 747 11.70 20.55 -17.41
N LEU A 748 11.93 21.10 -16.21
CA LEU A 748 11.84 22.52 -15.85
C LEU A 748 13.21 23.08 -15.42
N ALA A 749 14.30 22.62 -16.05
CA ALA A 749 15.60 23.26 -15.87
C ALA A 749 15.59 24.63 -16.57
N GLY A 750 15.74 25.71 -15.80
CA GLY A 750 15.57 27.09 -16.26
C GLY A 750 14.13 27.61 -16.07
N SER A 751 13.78 28.67 -16.79
CA SER A 751 12.39 29.13 -16.93
C SER A 751 11.69 28.40 -18.08
N LYS A 752 10.37 28.21 -17.96
CA LYS A 752 9.51 27.77 -19.06
C LYS A 752 8.23 28.58 -19.11
N THR A 753 7.98 29.12 -20.28
CA THR A 753 6.83 29.95 -20.62
C THR A 753 5.85 29.17 -21.47
N PHE A 754 4.55 29.36 -21.25
CA PHE A 754 3.50 28.74 -22.03
C PHE A 754 2.23 29.59 -22.04
N THR A 755 1.47 29.50 -23.14
CA THR A 755 0.19 30.19 -23.28
C THR A 755 -0.96 29.38 -22.68
N VAL A 756 -1.87 30.07 -22.00
CA VAL A 756 -3.16 29.58 -21.49
C VAL A 756 -4.24 30.50 -22.05
N THR A 757 -5.22 29.95 -22.76
CA THR A 757 -6.34 30.72 -23.33
C THR A 757 -7.61 30.43 -22.56
N SER A 758 -8.38 31.46 -22.22
CA SER A 758 -9.73 31.34 -21.66
C SER A 758 -10.67 32.37 -22.25
N SER A 759 -11.95 32.01 -22.37
CA SER A 759 -13.03 32.99 -22.44
C SER A 759 -13.42 33.43 -21.01
N ILE A 760 -13.92 34.66 -20.89
CA ILE A 760 -14.35 35.33 -19.66
C ILE A 760 -15.72 35.96 -19.93
N SER A 761 -16.69 35.73 -19.06
CA SER A 761 -18.07 36.24 -19.19
C SER A 761 -18.39 37.41 -18.23
N THR A 762 -17.43 37.87 -17.43
CA THR A 762 -17.65 38.99 -16.52
C THR A 762 -16.35 39.72 -16.23
N LEU A 763 -16.34 41.05 -16.31
CA LEU A 763 -15.15 41.89 -16.14
C LEU A 763 -14.52 41.83 -14.74
N ALA A 764 -15.28 41.37 -13.73
CA ALA A 764 -14.79 41.17 -12.37
C ALA A 764 -14.01 39.85 -12.17
N GLN A 765 -14.00 38.95 -13.17
CA GLN A 765 -13.32 37.65 -13.03
C GLN A 765 -11.80 37.82 -12.94
N THR A 766 -11.15 37.06 -12.06
CA THR A 766 -9.69 37.08 -11.85
C THR A 766 -9.06 35.80 -12.37
N PHE A 767 -8.01 35.91 -13.19
CA PHE A 767 -7.21 34.74 -13.58
C PHE A 767 -6.22 34.41 -12.47
N THR A 768 -6.29 33.22 -11.89
CA THR A 768 -5.37 32.78 -10.84
C THR A 768 -4.57 31.57 -11.31
N CYS A 769 -3.25 31.67 -11.25
CA CYS A 769 -2.35 30.54 -11.47
C CYS A 769 -1.58 30.26 -10.17
N GLN A 770 -1.46 28.99 -9.82
CA GLN A 770 -0.61 28.53 -8.73
C GLN A 770 0.38 27.47 -9.22
N ALA A 771 1.60 27.51 -8.71
CA ALA A 771 2.64 26.51 -8.94
C ALA A 771 3.10 25.92 -7.60
N SER A 772 3.23 24.60 -7.51
CA SER A 772 3.63 23.92 -6.27
C SER A 772 4.42 22.64 -6.52
N VAL A 773 5.24 22.21 -5.56
CA VAL A 773 6.01 20.95 -5.67
C VAL A 773 5.32 19.84 -4.89
N GLU A 774 4.85 18.82 -5.60
CA GLU A 774 4.00 17.75 -5.05
C GLU A 774 4.62 17.01 -3.84
N THR A 775 5.95 16.90 -3.80
CA THR A 775 6.69 16.14 -2.78
C THR A 775 7.00 16.93 -1.50
N PHE A 776 6.51 18.16 -1.35
CA PHE A 776 6.78 19.03 -0.20
C PHE A 776 5.53 19.75 0.29
N ALA A 777 5.35 19.79 1.61
CA ALA A 777 4.50 20.79 2.26
C ALA A 777 5.25 22.13 2.38
N GLY A 778 4.53 23.25 2.30
CA GLY A 778 5.06 24.61 2.39
C GLY A 778 5.54 25.19 1.05
N MET A 779 5.44 24.42 -0.04
CA MET A 779 5.97 24.77 -1.36
C MET A 779 4.86 25.07 -2.36
N LEU A 780 4.15 26.18 -2.11
CA LEU A 780 3.11 26.75 -2.97
C LEU A 780 3.43 28.22 -3.24
N ILE A 781 3.39 28.63 -4.51
CA ILE A 781 3.30 30.04 -4.92
C ILE A 781 2.04 30.24 -5.76
N SER A 782 1.39 31.40 -5.60
CA SER A 782 0.19 31.76 -6.34
C SER A 782 0.29 33.21 -6.82
N ARG A 783 -0.27 33.47 -8.00
CA ARG A 783 -0.39 34.78 -8.61
C ARG A 783 -1.80 34.92 -9.18
N SER A 784 -2.46 36.00 -8.83
CA SER A 784 -3.76 36.39 -9.40
C SER A 784 -3.58 37.64 -10.25
N PHE A 785 -4.26 37.69 -11.39
CA PHE A 785 -4.22 38.75 -12.37
C PHE A 785 -5.65 39.25 -12.61
N CYS A 786 -5.92 40.51 -12.27
CA CYS A 786 -7.18 41.18 -12.59
C CYS A 786 -7.19 41.52 -14.09
N ILE A 787 -8.27 41.19 -14.79
CA ILE A 787 -8.31 41.29 -16.25
C ILE A 787 -8.79 42.68 -16.66
N GLU A 788 -7.83 43.61 -16.79
CA GLU A 788 -8.10 44.98 -17.22
C GLU A 788 -8.34 45.04 -18.74
N THR A 789 -9.62 44.99 -19.12
CA THR A 789 -10.06 45.14 -20.51
C THR A 789 -9.91 46.57 -21.02
N SER A 790 -9.49 46.72 -22.28
CA SER A 790 -9.30 48.06 -22.89
C SER A 790 -10.63 48.82 -23.01
N PRO A 791 -10.61 50.17 -23.03
CA PRO A 791 -11.84 50.96 -23.16
C PRO A 791 -12.68 50.61 -24.40
N GLU A 792 -12.02 50.30 -25.50
CA GLU A 792 -12.64 49.90 -26.78
C GLU A 792 -13.40 48.56 -26.65
N ILE A 793 -12.78 47.56 -26.01
CA ILE A 793 -13.40 46.26 -25.78
C ILE A 793 -14.50 46.37 -24.72
N LYS A 794 -14.34 47.21 -23.69
CA LYS A 794 -15.41 47.51 -22.73
C LYS A 794 -16.60 48.17 -23.41
N LYS A 795 -16.37 49.11 -24.34
CA LYS A 795 -17.45 49.78 -25.07
C LYS A 795 -18.22 48.77 -25.92
N ARG A 796 -17.54 48.01 -26.78
CA ARG A 796 -18.18 46.97 -27.61
C ARG A 796 -18.86 45.86 -26.81
N PHE A 797 -18.24 45.39 -25.72
CA PHE A 797 -18.88 44.40 -24.84
C PHE A 797 -20.15 44.95 -24.16
N VAL A 798 -20.21 46.25 -23.89
CA VAL A 798 -21.43 46.89 -23.34
C VAL A 798 -22.45 47.17 -24.45
N GLU A 799 -22.02 47.52 -25.65
CA GLU A 799 -22.88 47.68 -26.83
C GLU A 799 -23.53 46.32 -27.20
N GLU A 800 -22.74 45.25 -27.35
CA GLU A 800 -23.24 43.89 -27.65
C GLU A 800 -24.15 43.34 -26.52
N VAL A 801 -23.87 43.64 -25.24
CA VAL A 801 -24.76 43.29 -24.11
C VAL A 801 -26.08 44.10 -24.11
N ILE A 802 -26.08 45.33 -24.64
CA ILE A 802 -27.29 46.16 -24.74
C ILE A 802 -28.12 45.74 -25.95
N ASP A 803 -27.49 45.48 -27.10
CA ASP A 803 -28.17 44.93 -28.29
C ASP A 803 -28.85 43.58 -27.95
N ASP A 804 -28.17 42.65 -27.27
CA ASP A 804 -28.76 41.39 -26.77
C ASP A 804 -29.97 41.64 -25.83
N PHE A 805 -29.98 42.76 -25.07
CA PHE A 805 -31.05 43.08 -24.12
C PHE A 805 -32.26 43.72 -24.80
N GLU A 806 -32.05 44.70 -25.68
CA GLU A 806 -33.12 45.32 -26.48
C GLU A 806 -33.79 44.28 -27.40
N PHE A 807 -33.02 43.34 -27.98
CA PHE A 807 -33.57 42.24 -28.78
C PHE A 807 -34.40 41.25 -27.95
N SER A 808 -34.03 40.99 -26.69
CA SER A 808 -34.79 40.10 -25.81
C SER A 808 -36.16 40.67 -25.40
N GLN A 809 -36.26 41.99 -25.19
CA GLN A 809 -37.55 42.61 -24.87
C GLN A 809 -38.53 42.52 -26.06
N SER A 810 -38.04 42.62 -27.30
CA SER A 810 -38.87 42.46 -28.51
C SER A 810 -39.27 41.02 -28.85
N GLN A 811 -38.85 40.01 -28.08
CA GLN A 811 -39.35 38.63 -28.23
C GLN A 811 -40.32 38.24 -27.12
N ASN A 812 -40.08 38.70 -25.89
CA ASN A 812 -41.04 38.53 -24.78
C ASN A 812 -42.40 39.20 -25.05
N GLU A 813 -42.44 40.31 -25.80
CA GLU A 813 -43.70 40.96 -26.24
C GLU A 813 -44.42 40.22 -27.39
N GLU A 814 -43.85 39.16 -27.98
CA GLU A 814 -44.53 38.27 -28.94
C GLU A 814 -44.88 36.90 -28.33
N GLU A 815 -44.09 36.39 -27.37
CA GLU A 815 -44.39 35.12 -26.67
C GLU A 815 -45.52 35.25 -25.62
N GLU A 816 -45.75 36.43 -25.03
CA GLU A 816 -46.85 36.67 -24.08
C GLU A 816 -48.25 36.79 -24.74
N GLU A 817 -48.38 36.83 -26.07
CA GLU A 817 -49.68 36.78 -26.79
C GLU A 817 -50.06 35.37 -27.31
N GLU A 818 -49.17 34.37 -27.29
CA GLU A 818 -49.49 32.98 -27.73
C GLU A 818 -49.81 32.01 -26.57
N GLU A 819 -49.45 32.31 -25.31
CA GLU A 819 -49.77 31.43 -24.14
C GLU A 819 -51.18 31.64 -23.54
N GLU A 820 -51.96 32.65 -23.95
CA GLU A 820 -53.34 32.88 -23.43
C GLU A 820 -54.48 32.15 -24.20
N GLU A 821 -54.21 31.43 -25.31
CA GLU A 821 -55.26 30.73 -26.10
C GLU A 821 -55.30 29.18 -25.97
N GLU A 822 -54.38 28.51 -25.24
CA GLU A 822 -54.33 27.01 -25.16
C GLU A 822 -54.84 26.38 -23.84
N GLU A 823 -55.33 27.12 -22.82
CA GLU A 823 -55.85 26.55 -21.55
C GLU A 823 -57.40 26.47 -21.42
N GLU A 824 -58.20 26.66 -22.49
CA GLU A 824 -59.68 26.53 -22.47
C GLU A 824 -60.27 25.28 -23.19
N GLU A 825 -59.54 24.16 -23.32
CA GLU A 825 -60.16 22.92 -23.87
C GLU A 825 -59.52 21.59 -23.36
N GLU A 826 -59.92 21.07 -22.18
CA GLU A 826 -60.02 19.61 -21.83
C GLU A 826 -60.51 19.36 -20.36
N GLU A 827 -61.81 19.59 -20.06
CA GLU A 827 -62.51 18.96 -18.93
C GLU A 827 -63.63 18.04 -19.45
N GLU A 828 -63.53 16.70 -19.30
CA GLU A 828 -64.68 15.82 -19.04
C GLU A 828 -64.29 14.36 -18.64
N GLU A 829 -65.19 13.72 -17.86
CA GLU A 829 -65.37 12.27 -17.55
C GLU A 829 -64.49 11.48 -16.53
N GLU A 830 -65.17 11.09 -15.43
CA GLU A 830 -65.13 9.82 -14.64
C GLU A 830 -64.06 9.51 -13.54
N GLU A 831 -64.35 10.03 -12.33
CA GLU A 831 -64.60 9.33 -11.03
C GLU A 831 -63.72 8.14 -10.50
N GLY A 832 -63.33 8.20 -9.20
CA GLY A 832 -62.87 7.03 -8.41
C GLY A 832 -62.27 7.27 -6.99
N GLU A 833 -63.03 6.99 -5.91
CA GLU A 833 -62.64 7.04 -4.45
C GLU A 833 -61.61 5.93 -4.04
N GLU A 834 -61.00 5.78 -2.84
CA GLU A 834 -61.14 6.16 -1.39
C GLU A 834 -59.74 5.83 -0.73
N GLU A 835 -59.11 6.34 0.35
CA GLU A 835 -59.10 7.44 1.36
C GLU A 835 -57.56 7.66 1.71
N GLU A 836 -56.96 8.42 2.64
CA GLU A 836 -57.30 9.22 3.85
C GLU A 836 -56.62 10.64 3.74
N GLY A 837 -57.01 11.64 4.55
CA GLY A 837 -56.54 13.05 4.46
C GLY A 837 -55.34 13.53 5.31
N GLU A 838 -54.80 14.71 4.94
CA GLU A 838 -54.19 15.70 5.84
C GLU A 838 -54.91 17.04 5.62
N GLU A 839 -55.36 17.72 6.69
CA GLU A 839 -55.84 19.11 6.64
C GLU A 839 -54.70 20.08 6.99
N GLU A 840 -54.36 20.94 6.03
CA GLU A 840 -54.25 22.40 6.04
C GLU A 840 -54.41 23.16 7.40
N GLU A 841 -53.95 24.41 7.56
CA GLU A 841 -54.00 25.54 6.61
C GLU A 841 -52.88 26.58 6.87
N GLU A 842 -52.69 27.52 5.93
CA GLU A 842 -51.86 28.73 6.13
C GLU A 842 -52.62 29.78 7.01
N VAL A 843 -52.41 31.10 7.07
CA VAL A 843 -51.88 32.14 6.16
C VAL A 843 -51.05 33.17 6.97
N ASP A 844 -50.01 33.74 6.35
CA ASP A 844 -49.16 34.82 6.92
C ASP A 844 -49.84 36.19 6.85
N ASP A 845 -49.61 37.09 7.83
CA ASP A 845 -49.75 38.52 7.54
C ASP A 845 -48.90 39.53 8.35
N LYS A 846 -48.00 40.19 7.59
CA LYS A 846 -47.51 41.59 7.70
C LYS A 846 -46.74 42.10 8.94
N LYS A 847 -45.97 43.16 8.62
CA LYS A 847 -45.21 44.08 9.48
C LYS A 847 -46.20 45.05 10.20
N ASP A 848 -45.86 45.90 11.19
CA ASP A 848 -44.59 46.59 11.44
C ASP A 848 -44.51 47.30 12.84
N LEU A 849 -43.31 47.82 13.18
CA LEU A 849 -42.99 48.99 14.04
C LEU A 849 -43.65 49.26 15.44
N ARG A 850 -42.77 49.30 16.48
CA ARG A 850 -42.74 50.20 17.68
C ARG A 850 -43.83 50.03 18.76
N SER A 851 -43.63 50.34 20.05
CA SER A 851 -42.72 51.29 20.76
C SER A 851 -42.30 50.72 22.15
N GLN A 852 -41.06 50.87 22.63
CA GLN A 852 -40.38 52.00 23.31
C GLN A 852 -40.90 52.44 24.70
N GLN A 853 -39.96 52.91 25.55
CA GLN A 853 -40.07 53.37 26.96
C GLN A 853 -39.90 52.28 28.04
N PHE A 854 -39.31 52.53 29.23
CA PHE A 854 -38.72 53.76 29.80
C PHE A 854 -37.57 53.47 30.80
N ASN A 855 -36.59 54.41 30.91
CA ASN A 855 -35.78 54.78 32.08
C ASN A 855 -35.08 53.74 32.98
N ARG A 856 -33.74 53.90 33.11
CA ARG A 856 -33.12 54.34 34.38
C ARG A 856 -31.73 54.99 34.20
N GLY A 857 -31.53 56.16 34.81
CA GLY A 857 -30.22 56.85 34.94
C GLY A 857 -29.36 56.27 36.08
N LYS A 858 -28.02 56.34 36.02
CA LYS A 858 -27.12 57.49 36.26
C LYS A 858 -26.96 57.91 37.74
N LYS A 859 -25.81 57.53 38.33
CA LYS A 859 -24.78 58.37 38.99
C LYS A 859 -23.43 57.62 38.78
N TRP A 860 -22.31 58.19 38.32
CA TRP A 860 -21.60 59.44 38.65
C TRP A 860 -20.97 59.34 40.05
N GLU A 861 -19.71 59.72 40.28
CA GLU A 861 -18.96 60.86 39.69
C GLU A 861 -17.65 60.51 38.94
N GLU A 862 -17.05 61.54 38.33
CA GLU A 862 -15.74 61.56 37.63
C GLU A 862 -14.81 62.64 38.27
N VAL A 863 -13.65 62.85 37.64
CA VAL A 863 -12.80 64.08 37.63
C VAL A 863 -11.58 64.10 38.58
N GLU A 864 -10.54 64.81 38.10
CA GLU A 864 -9.24 65.17 38.70
C GLU A 864 -8.08 64.15 38.72
N VAL A 865 -6.79 64.57 38.71
CA VAL A 865 -6.07 65.42 37.73
C VAL A 865 -4.54 65.30 37.91
N LYS A 866 -3.78 65.31 36.79
CA LYS A 866 -2.32 65.63 36.61
C LYS A 866 -1.28 65.32 37.72
N LYS A 867 -0.13 64.74 37.27
CA LYS A 867 1.26 65.02 37.75
C LYS A 867 1.59 64.51 39.19
N GLU A 868 2.83 64.42 39.71
CA GLU A 868 4.23 64.53 39.21
C GLU A 868 5.23 63.87 40.20
N GLN A 869 6.46 63.52 39.77
CA GLN A 869 7.73 63.55 40.58
C GLN A 869 7.87 62.60 41.84
N ASN A 870 9.03 62.32 42.49
CA ASN A 870 10.46 62.28 42.06
C ASN A 870 11.44 61.51 43.00
N MET A 871 12.61 61.17 42.41
CA MET A 871 14.03 61.11 42.88
C MET A 871 14.64 60.18 43.98
N MET A 872 15.30 59.12 43.49
CA MET A 872 16.67 58.62 43.83
C MET A 872 16.86 57.87 45.17
N LYS A 873 17.96 57.12 45.47
CA LYS A 873 19.04 56.36 44.75
C LYS A 873 19.60 55.34 45.79
N GLN A 874 20.42 54.31 45.50
CA GLN A 874 21.79 54.28 44.96
C GLN A 874 22.09 52.83 44.46
N ASN A 875 22.59 52.62 43.25
CA ASN A 875 23.99 52.77 42.75
C ASN A 875 24.97 51.67 43.20
N LEU A 876 25.13 50.63 42.37
CA LEU A 876 26.39 49.91 42.15
C LEU A 876 26.58 49.69 40.64
N VAL A 877 27.79 49.91 40.13
CA VAL A 877 28.05 50.04 38.67
C VAL A 877 28.53 48.70 38.07
N PRO A 878 27.88 48.17 37.02
CA PRO A 878 28.41 47.05 36.25
C PRO A 878 29.29 47.54 35.09
N SER A 879 30.50 46.98 34.95
CA SER A 879 31.44 47.37 33.90
C SER A 879 30.87 47.27 32.50
N GLU A 880 31.29 48.18 31.62
CA GLU A 880 31.09 48.12 30.17
C GLU A 880 31.59 46.79 29.59
N ARG A 881 31.06 46.42 28.42
CA ARG A 881 31.49 45.23 27.68
C ARG A 881 32.41 45.68 26.56
N ALA A 882 33.60 45.08 26.46
CA ALA A 882 34.43 45.25 25.27
C ALA A 882 33.66 44.75 24.02
N MET A 883 33.68 45.54 22.96
CA MET A 883 33.17 45.15 21.65
C MET A 883 34.22 44.30 20.93
N LEU A 884 33.78 43.22 20.29
CA LEU A 884 34.62 42.34 19.47
C LEU A 884 34.71 42.88 18.04
N SER A 885 35.69 42.42 17.26
CA SER A 885 35.94 42.87 15.88
C SER A 885 34.81 42.56 14.88
N ASN A 886 33.79 41.80 15.29
CA ASN A 886 32.57 41.52 14.52
C ASN A 886 31.36 42.39 14.94
N GLY A 887 31.57 43.42 15.77
CA GLY A 887 30.52 44.32 16.26
C GLY A 887 29.69 43.82 17.45
N ASN A 888 29.86 42.57 17.86
CA ASN A 888 29.16 42.00 19.02
C ASN A 888 29.91 42.26 20.34
N TYR A 889 29.18 42.37 21.45
CA TYR A 889 29.77 42.57 22.78
C TYR A 889 30.27 41.28 23.41
N GLN A 890 31.40 41.32 24.11
CA GLN A 890 31.93 40.15 24.81
C GLN A 890 30.94 39.62 25.87
N CYS A 891 30.69 38.31 25.88
CA CYS A 891 29.77 37.71 26.84
C CYS A 891 30.39 37.57 28.25
N LYS A 892 29.56 37.75 29.28
CA LYS A 892 29.90 37.47 30.69
C LYS A 892 29.61 36.00 31.09
N HIS A 893 29.56 35.07 30.12
CA HIS A 893 29.35 33.65 30.36
C HIS A 893 30.66 32.98 30.83
N ASN A 894 30.61 32.28 31.97
CA ASN A 894 31.79 31.83 32.71
C ASN A 894 32.30 30.45 32.25
N CYS A 895 32.76 30.32 31.00
CA CYS A 895 33.45 29.12 30.51
C CYS A 895 34.95 29.14 30.90
N LYS A 896 35.52 27.98 31.30
CA LYS A 896 36.97 27.84 31.61
C LYS A 896 37.90 28.12 30.43
N ASP A 897 37.42 27.85 29.22
CA ASP A 897 37.99 28.31 27.96
C ASP A 897 36.82 28.80 27.10
N LYS A 898 36.93 30.01 26.54
CA LYS A 898 35.88 30.59 25.68
C LYS A 898 36.01 30.16 24.21
N THR A 899 37.20 29.77 23.76
CA THR A 899 37.46 29.36 22.37
C THR A 899 36.88 27.98 22.06
N GLY A 900 37.06 27.01 22.96
CA GLY A 900 36.47 25.68 22.92
C GLY A 900 35.05 25.58 23.50
N CYS A 901 34.48 26.64 24.08
CA CYS A 901 33.15 26.54 24.71
C CYS A 901 32.04 26.29 23.68
N ARG A 902 30.97 25.58 24.09
CA ARG A 902 29.83 25.24 23.22
C ARG A 902 28.81 26.37 23.02
N HIS A 903 28.89 27.45 23.81
CA HIS A 903 27.95 28.56 23.73
C HIS A 903 28.34 29.51 22.61
N LEU A 904 27.42 29.78 21.68
CA LEU A 904 27.65 30.68 20.54
C LEU A 904 28.16 32.05 21.00
N CYS A 905 27.60 32.59 22.08
CA CYS A 905 27.99 33.88 22.63
C CYS A 905 29.42 33.95 23.20
N CYS A 906 30.08 32.81 23.44
CA CYS A 906 31.51 32.78 23.81
C CYS A 906 32.45 32.90 22.60
N LYS A 907 31.97 32.53 21.41
CA LYS A 907 32.73 32.57 20.15
C LYS A 907 32.46 33.84 19.35
N GLU A 908 31.18 34.20 19.24
CA GLU A 908 30.69 35.26 18.35
C GLU A 908 30.24 36.52 19.11
N GLY A 909 30.22 36.49 20.44
CA GLY A 909 29.74 37.60 21.28
C GLY A 909 28.21 37.67 21.41
N VAL A 910 27.72 38.80 21.92
CA VAL A 910 26.30 39.10 22.17
C VAL A 910 25.89 40.32 21.33
N PRO A 911 24.91 40.22 20.42
CA PRO A 911 24.46 41.33 19.57
C PRO A 911 24.02 42.55 20.38
N ALA A 912 24.28 43.75 19.83
CA ALA A 912 24.03 45.03 20.49
C ALA A 912 22.58 45.17 20.99
N ASP A 913 21.61 44.79 20.16
CA ASP A 913 20.16 44.90 20.42
C ASP A 913 19.70 44.08 21.64
N SER A 914 20.51 43.10 22.07
CA SER A 914 20.24 42.27 23.25
C SER A 914 20.89 42.79 24.55
N VAL A 915 21.48 43.99 24.54
CA VAL A 915 22.13 44.63 25.69
C VAL A 915 21.24 45.72 26.29
N GLN A 916 20.21 45.34 27.05
CA GLN A 916 19.32 46.30 27.72
C GLN A 916 20.06 47.15 28.77
N ILE A 917 20.18 48.46 28.50
CA ILE A 917 20.68 49.45 29.46
C ILE A 917 19.50 49.99 30.28
N LYS A 918 19.43 49.66 31.57
CA LYS A 918 18.42 50.22 32.48
C LYS A 918 18.81 51.63 32.94
N LYS A 919 18.11 52.65 32.45
CA LYS A 919 17.93 53.93 33.16
C LYS A 919 16.65 53.83 34.02
N ALA A 920 16.63 54.50 35.17
CA ALA A 920 15.54 54.39 36.15
C ALA A 920 14.84 55.74 36.39
N ALA A 921 13.52 55.67 36.63
CA ALA A 921 12.69 56.77 37.13
C ALA A 921 12.20 56.45 38.57
N PRO A 922 11.86 57.46 39.42
CA PRO A 922 12.10 57.28 40.86
C PRO A 922 11.01 57.81 41.86
N SER A 923 10.71 56.99 42.89
CA SER A 923 10.32 57.34 44.30
C SER A 923 9.11 58.28 44.54
N LEU A 924 8.54 58.51 45.75
CA LEU A 924 9.01 58.31 47.14
C LEU A 924 7.93 57.73 48.12
N LEU A 925 8.36 57.55 49.37
CA LEU A 925 7.66 57.06 50.59
C LEU A 925 6.42 57.92 50.99
N VAL A 926 5.54 57.54 51.93
CA VAL A 926 5.78 57.52 53.41
C VAL A 926 4.67 56.77 54.18
N GLN A 927 5.08 55.76 54.99
CA GLN A 927 4.70 55.40 56.39
C GLN A 927 3.22 55.44 56.87
N ASN A 928 2.80 54.93 58.04
CA ASN A 928 3.37 54.15 59.18
C ASN A 928 2.43 52.93 59.41
N GLY A 929 2.69 51.91 60.24
CA GLY A 929 3.78 51.51 61.15
C GLY A 929 3.26 50.30 61.94
N SER A 930 3.96 49.17 62.05
CA SER A 930 5.11 48.88 62.95
C SER A 930 4.68 48.17 64.25
N GLN A 931 5.61 47.39 64.85
CA GLN A 931 5.50 46.60 66.11
C GLN A 931 4.86 45.19 66.02
N ILE A 932 5.37 44.14 66.71
CA ILE A 932 6.72 43.86 67.28
C ILE A 932 6.86 42.36 67.67
N ILE A 933 8.11 41.83 67.79
CA ILE A 933 8.51 40.52 68.40
C ILE A 933 7.98 39.25 67.68
N ALA A 934 8.73 38.18 67.33
CA ALA A 934 9.94 37.46 67.84
C ALA A 934 9.63 36.27 68.78
N MET A 935 10.62 35.38 69.00
CA MET A 935 10.52 34.00 69.54
C MET A 935 9.96 32.98 68.49
N GLU A 936 10.55 31.81 68.22
CA GLU A 936 11.08 30.67 69.01
C GLU A 936 10.03 29.60 69.37
N SER A 937 10.51 28.37 69.57
CA SER A 937 9.80 27.16 70.05
C SER A 937 8.73 26.50 69.16
N ASP A 938 8.99 25.24 68.85
CA ASP A 938 8.18 24.04 69.12
C ASP A 938 6.70 23.83 68.71
N GLU A 939 6.48 22.56 68.35
CA GLU A 939 5.33 21.68 68.61
C GLU A 939 3.86 22.03 68.24
N SER A 940 3.21 20.95 67.77
CA SER A 940 1.78 20.64 67.92
C SER A 940 0.81 21.27 66.88
N ASN A 941 0.13 20.48 66.05
CA ASN A 941 -1.12 19.74 66.32
C ASN A 941 -2.34 20.66 66.58
N THR A 942 -3.41 20.63 65.79
CA THR A 942 -4.27 19.45 65.58
C THR A 942 -5.34 19.68 64.48
N LYS A 943 -6.19 18.66 64.25
CA LYS A 943 -7.56 18.71 63.67
C LYS A 943 -7.71 18.47 62.16
N LYS A 944 -7.49 17.21 61.73
CA LYS A 944 -8.58 16.28 61.29
C LYS A 944 -8.03 14.85 61.09
N LYS A 945 -8.74 13.83 61.63
CA LYS A 945 -8.55 12.36 61.45
C LYS A 945 -7.10 11.82 61.70
N LYS A 946 -6.68 11.28 62.86
CA LYS A 946 -7.10 10.04 63.58
C LYS A 946 -7.30 8.85 62.62
N LYS A 947 -6.75 7.62 62.79
CA LYS A 947 -5.97 6.87 63.83
C LYS A 947 -5.33 5.63 63.10
N LYS A 948 -4.36 4.83 63.57
CA LYS A 948 -3.21 4.92 64.52
C LYS A 948 -2.24 3.73 64.21
N LYS A 949 -1.04 3.67 64.81
CA LYS A 949 -0.02 2.59 64.68
C LYS A 949 0.04 1.69 65.94
N LYS A 950 0.87 0.62 65.88
CA LYS A 950 1.23 -0.39 66.91
C LYS A 950 0.13 -1.44 67.16
N GLU A 951 0.36 -2.74 66.90
CA GLU A 951 1.26 -3.76 67.53
C GLU A 951 0.59 -4.46 68.72
N GLU A 952 0.24 -5.75 68.56
CA GLU A 952 0.54 -6.83 69.52
C GLU A 952 0.17 -8.22 68.97
N ASN A 953 0.76 -9.28 69.55
CA ASN A 953 0.45 -10.68 69.27
C ASN A 953 -0.31 -11.30 70.46
N LYS A 954 -1.54 -11.82 70.25
CA LYS A 954 -2.13 -13.01 70.93
C LYS A 954 -3.54 -13.29 70.36
N ILE A 955 -3.81 -14.52 69.90
CA ILE A 955 -4.48 -15.63 70.62
C ILE A 955 -5.95 -15.32 71.01
N ARG A 956 -6.88 -16.15 70.46
CA ARG A 956 -8.19 -16.66 70.95
C ARG A 956 -8.99 -15.81 71.99
N THR A 957 -10.34 -15.77 72.00
CA THR A 957 -11.25 -16.93 71.89
C THR A 957 -12.72 -16.50 71.64
N VAL A 958 -13.42 -17.25 70.76
CA VAL A 958 -14.85 -17.67 70.70
C VAL A 958 -15.88 -17.07 71.68
N VAL A 959 -17.12 -16.79 71.22
CA VAL A 959 -18.43 -17.30 71.77
C VAL A 959 -19.67 -16.71 71.05
N LYS A 960 -20.46 -17.59 70.39
CA LYS A 960 -21.93 -17.59 70.13
C LYS A 960 -22.57 -16.37 69.40
N THR A 961 -23.68 -16.44 68.63
CA THR A 961 -24.67 -17.48 68.22
C THR A 961 -25.32 -17.00 66.88
N SER A 962 -26.22 -17.67 66.14
CA SER A 962 -26.96 -18.97 66.19
C SER A 962 -27.49 -19.32 64.77
N SER A 963 -28.21 -20.45 64.66
CA SER A 963 -29.40 -20.71 63.80
C SER A 963 -29.34 -20.50 62.26
N ASN A 964 -29.70 -21.46 61.40
CA ASN A 964 -30.20 -22.86 61.54
C ASN A 964 -29.62 -23.69 60.35
N ALA A 965 -29.25 -24.97 60.48
CA ALA A 965 -30.10 -26.19 60.43
C ALA A 965 -30.82 -26.36 59.06
N ASN A 966 -30.77 -27.51 58.35
CA ASN A 966 -30.97 -28.91 58.77
C ASN A 966 -30.29 -29.98 57.86
N HIS A 967 -30.17 -31.23 58.37
CA HIS A 967 -30.35 -32.59 57.77
C HIS A 967 -30.15 -32.86 56.25
N ASN A 968 -29.71 -34.03 55.73
CA ASN A 968 -29.35 -35.39 56.23
C ASN A 968 -28.22 -35.95 55.29
N ALA A 969 -27.35 -36.92 55.59
CA ALA A 969 -27.40 -38.22 56.30
C ALA A 969 -27.88 -39.42 55.43
N GLU A 970 -27.00 -40.45 55.34
CA GLU A 970 -27.24 -41.82 54.82
C GLU A 970 -27.55 -41.95 53.29
N THR A 971 -27.43 -43.11 52.61
CA THR A 971 -27.27 -44.51 53.07
C THR A 971 -26.31 -45.35 52.19
N ILE A 972 -25.90 -46.49 52.74
CA ILE A 972 -25.06 -47.57 52.16
C ILE A 972 -25.85 -48.49 51.19
N GLY A 973 -25.17 -49.01 50.17
CA GLY A 973 -25.55 -50.14 49.29
C GLY A 973 -24.47 -50.29 48.19
N GLY A 974 -24.02 -51.46 47.72
CA GLY A 974 -24.58 -52.82 47.80
C GLY A 974 -25.43 -53.12 46.56
N SER A 975 -25.19 -54.17 45.76
CA SER A 975 -24.13 -55.19 45.77
C SER A 975 -24.05 -55.88 44.38
N ASN A 976 -23.28 -56.97 44.27
CA ASN A 976 -23.17 -57.89 43.12
C ASN A 976 -22.38 -57.29 41.93
N GLU A 977 -21.43 -57.95 41.26
CA GLU A 977 -21.35 -59.35 40.77
C GLU A 977 -22.39 -59.69 39.71
N ASP A 978 -21.97 -59.79 38.45
CA ASP A 978 -22.15 -61.06 37.76
C ASP A 978 -21.09 -61.26 36.67
N SER A 979 -20.87 -62.52 36.29
CA SER A 979 -19.87 -62.94 35.30
C SER A 979 -20.52 -63.48 34.03
N GLY A 980 -19.88 -63.29 32.87
CA GLY A 980 -20.37 -63.81 31.60
C GLY A 980 -19.28 -63.83 30.53
N GLU A 981 -18.54 -64.93 30.45
CA GLU A 981 -17.86 -65.30 29.21
C GLU A 981 -18.88 -65.99 28.29
N GLU A 982 -18.83 -65.71 26.99
CA GLU A 982 -19.21 -66.73 26.01
C GLU A 982 -18.42 -66.53 24.71
N LYS A 983 -18.10 -67.64 24.05
CA LYS A 983 -17.49 -67.71 22.72
C LYS A 983 -18.46 -68.46 21.83
N GLU A 984 -18.47 -68.16 20.54
CA GLU A 984 -18.84 -69.17 19.55
C GLU A 984 -18.03 -69.02 18.26
N GLU A 985 -17.79 -70.15 17.62
CA GLU A 985 -17.13 -70.29 16.31
C GLU A 985 -18.18 -70.78 15.31
N GLU A 986 -18.01 -70.52 14.01
CA GLU A 986 -18.01 -71.57 12.96
C GLU A 986 -17.99 -71.03 11.53
N ASN A 987 -17.69 -71.94 10.60
CA ASN A 987 -17.51 -71.70 9.17
C ASN A 987 -18.80 -71.91 8.36
N CYS A 988 -18.86 -71.37 7.12
CA CYS A 988 -19.10 -72.24 5.95
C CYS A 988 -18.92 -71.60 4.54
N LYS A 989 -18.17 -72.34 3.71
CA LYS A 989 -18.44 -72.69 2.29
C LYS A 989 -18.55 -71.60 1.20
N LEU A 990 -17.45 -71.51 0.43
CA LEU A 990 -17.36 -71.96 -0.98
C LEU A 990 -18.59 -71.84 -1.89
N ASN A 991 -18.40 -71.22 -3.06
CA ASN A 991 -18.60 -71.94 -4.32
C ASN A 991 -17.64 -71.43 -5.43
N SER A 992 -17.56 -72.13 -6.57
CA SER A 992 -16.45 -72.01 -7.54
C SER A 992 -16.89 -71.87 -9.01
N GLY A 993 -15.99 -71.32 -9.84
CA GLY A 993 -16.12 -71.29 -11.31
C GLY A 993 -14.75 -71.39 -11.99
N LYS A 994 -14.63 -72.30 -12.96
CA LYS A 994 -13.48 -72.47 -13.89
C LYS A 994 -13.88 -71.84 -15.26
N SER A 995 -13.06 -71.71 -16.29
CA SER A 995 -11.70 -72.20 -16.63
C SER A 995 -10.91 -71.08 -17.37
N ASP A 996 -9.94 -71.21 -18.28
CA ASP A 996 -9.32 -72.34 -19.01
C ASP A 996 -7.89 -72.00 -19.52
N LEU A 997 -7.32 -72.88 -20.34
CA LEU A 997 -6.02 -72.77 -21.04
C LEU A 997 -6.13 -71.86 -22.31
N TYR A 998 -5.05 -71.30 -22.88
CA TYR A 998 -4.00 -72.01 -23.63
C TYR A 998 -2.73 -71.16 -23.89
N ALA A 999 -1.66 -71.81 -24.33
CA ALA A 999 -0.40 -71.20 -24.78
C ALA A 999 0.15 -71.85 -26.06
N THR A 1000 0.74 -71.06 -26.96
CA THR A 1000 1.63 -71.41 -28.11
C THR A 1000 2.09 -70.06 -28.75
N THR A 1001 3.37 -69.66 -28.76
CA THR A 1001 4.54 -70.06 -29.57
C THR A 1001 4.56 -69.65 -31.05
N LEU A 1002 5.51 -68.73 -31.33
CA LEU A 1002 6.52 -68.76 -32.42
C LEU A 1002 6.16 -68.39 -33.90
N THR A 1003 6.98 -67.45 -34.39
CA THR A 1003 7.71 -67.43 -35.69
C THR A 1003 7.10 -66.98 -37.04
N THR A 1004 7.90 -66.15 -37.74
CA THR A 1004 8.18 -66.13 -39.21
C THR A 1004 7.09 -65.62 -40.18
N LEU A 1005 7.38 -65.15 -41.43
CA LEU A 1005 8.62 -64.91 -42.20
C LEU A 1005 8.37 -63.90 -43.36
N SER A 1006 9.46 -63.32 -43.93
CA SER A 1006 9.62 -62.99 -45.38
C SER A 1006 8.79 -61.86 -46.01
N LEU A 1007 9.15 -61.12 -47.09
CA LEU A 1007 10.37 -60.68 -47.85
C LEU A 1007 9.84 -59.54 -48.81
N ARG A 1008 10.48 -58.92 -49.84
CA ARG A 1008 11.78 -58.95 -50.55
C ARG A 1008 11.95 -57.61 -51.30
N CYS A 1009 13.10 -56.91 -51.24
CA CYS A 1009 14.03 -56.57 -52.36
C CYS A 1009 14.88 -55.35 -51.93
N LYS A 1010 16.20 -55.29 -52.14
CA LYS A 1010 16.95 -55.01 -53.41
C LYS A 1010 16.51 -53.70 -54.10
N GLY A 1011 17.35 -52.69 -54.30
CA GLY A 1011 18.75 -52.48 -53.88
C GLY A 1011 19.46 -51.34 -54.66
N ASN A 1012 20.80 -51.27 -54.53
CA ASN A 1012 21.78 -50.55 -55.36
C ASN A 1012 22.02 -49.01 -55.27
N LEU A 1013 23.25 -48.68 -54.85
CA LEU A 1013 24.29 -47.90 -55.56
C LEU A 1013 24.56 -46.40 -55.28
N LYS A 1014 25.89 -46.14 -55.20
CA LYS A 1014 26.67 -44.88 -55.22
C LYS A 1014 26.65 -44.06 -53.91
N ASN A 1015 27.78 -43.61 -53.33
CA ASN A 1015 29.03 -43.00 -53.84
C ASN A 1015 28.82 -41.52 -54.27
N ASN A 1016 29.69 -40.56 -53.95
CA ASN A 1016 31.00 -40.61 -53.27
C ASN A 1016 31.35 -39.28 -52.55
N GLU A 1017 32.50 -39.28 -51.87
CA GLU A 1017 33.53 -38.21 -51.72
C GLU A 1017 33.14 -36.75 -52.06
N SER A 1018 33.60 -35.73 -51.32
CA SER A 1018 35.02 -35.42 -51.05
C SER A 1018 35.14 -34.41 -49.89
N GLN A 1019 36.24 -34.36 -49.12
CA GLN A 1019 37.47 -33.54 -49.35
C GLN A 1019 37.18 -32.10 -49.83
N SER A 1020 37.86 -31.04 -49.36
CA SER A 1020 39.24 -30.95 -48.87
C SER A 1020 39.38 -29.76 -47.87
N SER A 1021 40.39 -29.69 -47.00
CA SER A 1021 41.65 -28.91 -47.15
C SER A 1021 41.48 -27.39 -47.37
N ASN A 1022 42.36 -26.46 -46.97
CA ASN A 1022 43.50 -26.42 -46.05
C ASN A 1022 43.98 -24.93 -46.01
N ASN A 1023 45.00 -24.62 -45.20
CA ASN A 1023 45.86 -23.42 -45.29
C ASN A 1023 45.18 -22.08 -44.92
N SER A 1024 45.66 -21.22 -44.01
CA SER A 1024 47.01 -20.77 -43.58
C SER A 1024 47.55 -19.53 -44.35
N ALA A 1025 48.56 -18.87 -43.77
CA ALA A 1025 48.94 -17.45 -43.97
C ALA A 1025 47.95 -16.48 -43.30
N VAL A 1026 48.25 -15.73 -42.24
CA VAL A 1026 49.51 -15.21 -41.66
C VAL A 1026 50.22 -14.18 -42.55
N PHE A 1027 50.22 -12.92 -42.07
CA PHE A 1027 51.18 -11.80 -42.18
C PHE A 1027 50.37 -10.49 -42.15
N LYS A 1028 50.79 -9.36 -41.56
CA LYS A 1028 51.72 -9.02 -40.45
C LYS A 1028 51.66 -7.48 -40.31
N ASN A 1029 51.78 -6.90 -39.10
CA ASN A 1029 52.06 -5.46 -38.88
C ASN A 1029 50.94 -4.48 -39.39
N LYS A 1030 50.87 -3.16 -39.12
CA LYS A 1030 51.37 -2.17 -38.13
C LYS A 1030 50.47 -0.89 -38.35
N VAL A 1031 50.20 0.06 -37.44
CA VAL A 1031 50.41 0.24 -35.98
C VAL A 1031 49.61 1.49 -35.51
N LEU A 1032 49.67 1.82 -34.20
CA LEU A 1032 49.32 3.11 -33.56
C LEU A 1032 47.85 3.59 -33.45
N ARG A 1033 47.34 3.47 -32.22
CA ARG A 1033 46.64 4.50 -31.42
C ARG A 1033 46.09 5.77 -32.13
N LYS A 1034 44.78 5.99 -32.00
CA LYS A 1034 44.22 7.06 -31.12
C LYS A 1034 42.73 6.83 -30.81
N LYS A 1035 42.28 7.27 -29.63
CA LYS A 1035 40.85 7.38 -29.29
C LYS A 1035 40.31 8.72 -29.81
N ARG A 1036 39.11 8.72 -30.39
CA ARG A 1036 38.09 9.78 -30.20
C ARG A 1036 36.70 9.24 -30.56
N SER A 1037 35.67 9.92 -30.07
CA SER A 1037 34.26 9.52 -30.17
C SER A 1037 33.61 10.05 -31.44
N ILE A 1038 32.68 9.27 -32.02
CA ILE A 1038 31.69 9.75 -32.97
C ILE A 1038 30.32 9.23 -32.51
N PHE A 1039 29.36 10.15 -32.42
CA PHE A 1039 27.93 9.93 -32.17
C PHE A 1039 27.24 11.02 -33.02
N ASP A 1040 26.61 10.65 -34.14
CA ASP A 1040 25.42 11.32 -34.75
C ASP A 1040 25.10 10.73 -36.14
N ILE A 1041 23.97 11.19 -36.74
CA ILE A 1041 23.45 10.85 -38.09
C ILE A 1041 22.86 9.41 -38.14
N SER A 1042 21.53 9.14 -38.18
CA SER A 1042 20.43 9.46 -39.12
C SER A 1042 20.52 8.70 -40.47
N SER A 1043 19.44 8.35 -41.20
CA SER A 1043 18.01 8.79 -41.17
C SER A 1043 17.01 7.64 -41.50
N ASP A 1044 15.92 7.94 -42.23
CA ASP A 1044 14.99 7.05 -42.97
C ASP A 1044 13.93 6.34 -42.07
N GLU A 1045 12.59 6.47 -42.21
CA GLU A 1045 11.60 6.35 -43.32
C GLU A 1045 11.08 4.90 -43.49
N GLU A 1046 9.78 4.59 -43.67
CA GLU A 1046 8.58 5.44 -43.91
C GLU A 1046 7.26 4.80 -43.32
N CYS A 1047 6.09 5.14 -43.89
CA CYS A 1047 4.71 4.62 -43.65
C CYS A 1047 3.89 5.16 -42.45
N ASP A 1048 3.05 6.18 -42.72
CA ASP A 1048 1.82 6.52 -41.95
C ASP A 1048 0.59 5.76 -42.49
N PHE A 1049 -0.50 5.65 -41.70
CA PHE A 1049 -1.88 6.00 -42.14
C PHE A 1049 -2.94 5.90 -41.01
N PHE A 1050 -3.93 6.81 -41.07
CA PHE A 1050 -5.20 6.91 -40.33
C PHE A 1050 -5.23 7.08 -38.79
N THR A 1051 -5.81 8.21 -38.37
CA THR A 1051 -6.23 8.56 -37.01
C THR A 1051 -7.60 9.26 -37.02
N PRO A 1052 -8.54 8.96 -36.11
CA PRO A 1052 -9.72 9.80 -35.86
C PRO A 1052 -9.40 11.03 -34.99
N SER A 1053 -10.21 12.08 -35.20
CA SER A 1053 -10.48 13.30 -34.41
C SER A 1053 -9.66 13.64 -33.13
N LYS A 1054 -9.26 14.92 -33.06
CA LYS A 1054 -8.44 15.53 -31.99
C LYS A 1054 -9.24 15.85 -30.71
N ARG A 1055 -8.76 15.41 -29.54
CA ARG A 1055 -8.88 16.14 -28.25
C ARG A 1055 -7.58 15.97 -27.44
N THR A 1056 -7.10 17.04 -26.81
CA THR A 1056 -5.74 17.10 -26.23
C THR A 1056 -5.71 16.89 -24.72
N THR A 1057 -5.23 15.73 -24.27
CA THR A 1057 -4.78 15.48 -22.89
C THR A 1057 -3.31 15.05 -22.88
N ILE A 1058 -2.51 15.60 -21.95
CA ILE A 1058 -1.05 15.68 -22.11
C ILE A 1058 -0.33 14.52 -21.42
N PHE A 1059 -0.21 13.37 -22.12
CA PHE A 1059 0.59 12.21 -21.66
C PHE A 1059 1.43 11.51 -22.75
N SER A 1060 2.28 12.25 -23.47
CA SER A 1060 3.64 11.78 -23.86
C SER A 1060 4.45 12.91 -24.53
N PRO A 1061 5.81 12.96 -24.41
CA PRO A 1061 6.58 14.08 -24.97
C PRO A 1061 7.85 13.64 -25.74
N GLU A 1062 7.75 13.26 -27.02
CA GLU A 1062 8.95 12.89 -27.80
C GLU A 1062 8.92 13.12 -29.34
N LYS A 1063 7.83 13.64 -29.94
CA LYS A 1063 7.77 13.93 -31.39
C LYS A 1063 7.16 15.31 -31.75
N LEU A 1064 7.77 16.42 -31.29
CA LEU A 1064 7.35 17.77 -31.73
C LEU A 1064 8.46 18.83 -31.85
N VAL A 1065 9.70 18.42 -32.16
CA VAL A 1065 10.85 19.35 -32.32
C VAL A 1065 11.50 19.28 -33.72
N LYS A 1066 11.26 18.21 -34.51
CA LYS A 1066 11.92 17.98 -35.81
C LYS A 1066 11.17 18.49 -37.06
N ARG A 1067 10.06 19.24 -36.93
CA ARG A 1067 9.22 19.68 -38.08
C ARG A 1067 8.91 21.19 -38.09
N LYS A 1068 9.80 22.01 -37.52
CA LYS A 1068 9.74 23.50 -37.52
C LYS A 1068 11.12 24.16 -37.71
N LEU A 1069 12.00 23.49 -38.45
CA LEU A 1069 13.36 23.94 -38.82
C LEU A 1069 13.64 23.67 -40.31
N PHE A 1070 12.60 23.81 -41.14
CA PHE A 1070 12.65 23.66 -42.60
C PHE A 1070 11.60 24.51 -43.34
N GLU A 1071 10.88 25.37 -42.61
CA GLU A 1071 9.93 26.39 -43.12
C GLU A 1071 10.16 27.76 -42.44
N ILE A 1072 11.37 27.92 -41.88
CA ILE A 1072 12.10 29.14 -41.53
C ILE A 1072 13.57 28.81 -41.84
#